data_AF-A0A6L8UYK1-F1
#
_entry.id   AF-A0A6L8UYK1-F1
#
_cell.length_a   1.000
_cell.length_b   1.000
_cell.length_c   1.000
_cell.angle_alpha   90.00
_cell.angle_beta   90.00
_cell.angle_gamma   90.00
#
_symmetry.space_group_name_H-M   'P 1'
#
loop_
_entity.id
_entity.type
_entity.pdbx_description
1 polymer ?
#
loop_
_entity_poly.entity_id
_entity_poly.type
_entity_poly.pdbx_seq_one_letter_code
_entity_poly.pdbx_strand_id
1 'polypeptide(L)'
;MTRPSVHANETRGSRKESTRPTETQAQQQQSESFAPMMGGIRGIMGLQSTIGNRGVAQLVRNQVRPQPSQNVQMNAGTMHVQLMPKFKSEEEAIIYFEDWEEGTVFSEHAREVKQLLQLAIQNGWEDLQDRIEYAQSESEMAAIEQFKSWDLSNSSLFGAAKKLLEKAQDKGWEQLEDLVIDYVRKVEDERDEPLTPSDGLLQIQRDFLKHWSNKSPIPMDILKRLMLRAGETEKELAWLTLLLALPIPPLTLSQFDLITRYQKDLEGNDEALRWVIKVVDESPTLSEAQGIIELARDFDYQIEFALEAVVGSETYAESVREKEFQKVQDSSKRQKENASKIGREKAMSNLTRNQKKDLEKPTKKSEIEALLEKDEKQFTQRIFDVIDLRTQEAEEHVIKVIGPEAYAKRRDEYLTFFQLMNYDPATLAALDLCDHNFKTAEKIILMVQQAPNLLNFIAHDGVKLQQFNLCTSELPLATLNILLTQITCDELISFAASDLCLHLLETLHTDNVPVLHMKQLATRPDRLVYCDPQFAADYSLLMVHYTPVQISQLIDLTPGGANTKVHVLRMLRPKAAAAADLITCLTLTDRMRWNQDILLQEIGSLANGRTAIQLTNFIYGKRLSIFNRNTKFDNWVNTLCVLMTDQGYTVTVGGSYKLSGNNTFERECIIYDNGGNERGRFVVHYHPGAVQSVEHPYGSGAHIKPHSGNLTTPRIGRDYLQDVLKTQIPTKK
;
A
#
# COMPACT_ATOMS: atom_id res chain seq x y z
N MET A 1 -31.80 36.24 -32.50
CA MET A 1 -31.53 35.27 -31.43
C MET A 1 -31.17 36.09 -30.19
N THR A 2 -32.08 36.45 -29.28
CA THR A 2 -32.64 35.63 -28.17
C THR A 2 -31.56 35.00 -27.28
N ARG A 3 -31.44 35.28 -25.98
CA ARG A 3 -32.07 36.32 -25.12
C ARG A 3 -31.28 36.38 -23.79
N PRO A 4 -30.93 37.56 -23.22
CA PRO A 4 -30.43 37.65 -21.84
C PRO A 4 -31.57 37.98 -20.87
N SER A 5 -31.43 37.65 -19.58
CA SER A 5 -32.22 38.28 -18.51
C SER A 5 -31.60 38.10 -17.12
N VAL A 6 -31.40 39.23 -16.44
CA VAL A 6 -31.02 39.40 -15.03
C VAL A 6 -32.28 39.69 -14.19
N HIS A 7 -32.17 39.50 -12.87
CA HIS A 7 -32.96 40.05 -11.73
C HIS A 7 -33.44 38.91 -10.80
N ALA A 8 -33.16 38.86 -9.49
CA ALA A 8 -32.90 39.86 -8.44
C ALA A 8 -34.15 40.49 -7.78
N ASN A 9 -34.36 40.06 -6.51
CA ASN A 9 -34.91 40.76 -5.35
C ASN A 9 -36.43 41.00 -5.13
N GLU A 10 -36.81 40.68 -3.88
CA GLU A 10 -37.57 41.50 -2.91
C GLU A 10 -39.09 41.36 -2.63
N THR A 11 -39.37 40.57 -1.57
CA THR A 11 -40.12 40.96 -0.34
C THR A 11 -41.66 41.09 -0.26
N ARG A 12 -42.13 40.78 0.98
CA ARG A 12 -43.44 40.99 1.66
C ARG A 12 -44.38 39.76 1.67
N GLY A 13 -44.89 39.27 2.81
CA GLY A 13 -44.53 39.57 4.21
C GLY A 13 -45.55 39.06 5.29
N SER A 14 -45.05 38.93 6.53
CA SER A 14 -45.77 39.12 7.82
C SER A 14 -46.88 38.15 8.33
N ARG A 15 -46.53 37.35 9.36
CA ARG A 15 -47.24 37.12 10.67
C ARG A 15 -46.34 36.17 11.52
N LYS A 16 -45.93 36.48 12.77
CA LYS A 16 -46.65 36.34 14.07
C LYS A 16 -47.26 34.95 14.27
N GLU A 17 -47.05 34.19 15.36
CA GLU A 17 -46.51 34.43 16.73
C GLU A 17 -45.64 33.22 17.19
N SER A 18 -44.59 33.37 18.02
CA SER A 18 -44.58 33.28 19.51
C SER A 18 -45.14 31.95 20.06
N THR A 19 -44.47 31.17 20.93
CA THR A 19 -43.89 31.55 22.25
C THR A 19 -42.75 30.63 22.77
N ARG A 20 -41.75 31.23 23.47
CA ARG A 20 -40.95 30.66 24.61
C ARG A 20 -41.72 30.89 25.94
N PRO A 21 -41.24 30.64 27.20
CA PRO A 21 -39.94 30.20 27.76
C PRO A 21 -40.05 28.88 28.60
N THR A 22 -39.01 28.14 29.05
CA THR A 22 -37.78 28.37 29.87
C THR A 22 -37.99 28.27 31.42
N GLU A 23 -36.95 27.72 32.10
CA GLU A 23 -36.56 27.85 33.53
C GLU A 23 -36.96 26.75 34.55
N THR A 24 -36.21 26.44 35.64
CA THR A 24 -34.75 26.33 35.96
C THR A 24 -34.63 25.56 37.31
N GLN A 25 -33.42 25.10 37.71
CA GLN A 25 -32.97 24.72 39.08
C GLN A 25 -33.38 23.33 39.64
N ALA A 26 -32.61 22.66 40.51
CA ALA A 26 -31.16 22.73 40.81
C ALA A 26 -30.69 21.55 41.74
N GLN A 27 -29.37 21.27 41.68
CA GLN A 27 -28.47 20.89 42.80
C GLN A 27 -28.44 19.48 43.45
N GLN A 28 -27.18 19.08 43.75
CA GLN A 28 -26.68 18.10 44.75
C GLN A 28 -26.95 16.60 44.45
N GLN A 29 -26.04 15.65 44.72
CA GLN A 29 -24.70 15.68 45.35
C GLN A 29 -23.83 14.47 44.89
N GLN A 30 -22.51 14.56 45.15
CA GLN A 30 -21.51 13.53 45.51
C GLN A 30 -21.91 12.02 45.55
N SER A 31 -21.03 11.02 45.33
CA SER A 31 -19.56 10.99 45.15
C SER A 31 -19.07 9.56 44.78
N GLU A 32 -17.88 9.50 44.16
CA GLU A 32 -16.79 8.51 44.32
C GLU A 32 -17.02 6.98 44.35
N SER A 33 -16.12 6.31 43.62
CA SER A 33 -15.78 4.89 43.68
C SER A 33 -15.30 4.40 45.06
N PHE A 34 -15.58 3.14 45.41
CA PHE A 34 -14.56 2.14 45.83
C PHE A 34 -15.17 0.72 45.88
N ALA A 35 -14.43 -0.28 45.41
CA ALA A 35 -14.68 -1.72 45.57
C ALA A 35 -13.84 -2.25 46.78
N PRO A 36 -13.79 -3.56 47.16
CA PRO A 36 -14.38 -4.76 46.53
C PRO A 36 -14.91 -5.89 47.47
N MET A 37 -15.27 -7.04 46.86
CA MET A 37 -15.30 -8.43 47.39
C MET A 37 -16.29 -8.88 48.49
N MET A 38 -17.14 -9.86 48.14
CA MET A 38 -17.26 -11.17 48.83
C MET A 38 -18.04 -12.18 47.94
N GLY A 39 -17.77 -13.48 48.09
CA GLY A 39 -18.19 -14.58 47.17
C GLY A 39 -19.70 -14.85 47.04
N GLY A 40 -20.15 -15.93 46.39
CA GLY A 40 -19.42 -17.04 45.77
C GLY A 40 -20.38 -18.19 45.35
N ILE A 41 -20.00 -18.90 44.30
CA ILE A 41 -20.47 -20.20 43.79
C ILE A 41 -21.52 -20.96 44.67
N ARG A 42 -22.77 -21.07 44.19
CA ARG A 42 -23.64 -22.29 44.19
C ARG A 42 -25.07 -21.96 43.72
N GLY A 43 -25.34 -22.19 42.44
CA GLY A 43 -26.69 -22.19 41.85
C GLY A 43 -26.91 -23.46 41.05
N ILE A 44 -27.11 -24.59 41.76
CA ILE A 44 -27.35 -25.93 41.19
C ILE A 44 -28.41 -26.62 42.06
N MET A 45 -29.32 -27.35 41.41
CA MET A 45 -30.49 -28.06 41.96
C MET A 45 -31.55 -27.11 42.55
N GLY A 46 -32.84 -27.23 42.25
CA GLY A 46 -33.65 -28.25 41.56
C GLY A 46 -35.07 -28.08 42.13
N LEU A 47 -36.20 -28.53 41.58
CA LEU A 47 -36.59 -29.45 40.51
C LEU A 47 -38.13 -29.32 40.40
N GLN A 48 -38.79 -30.08 39.51
CA GLN A 48 -40.27 -30.26 39.42
C GLN A 48 -41.07 -29.02 38.91
N SER A 49 -41.80 -29.03 37.77
CA SER A 49 -42.86 -29.93 37.25
C SER A 49 -44.18 -29.78 38.03
N THR A 50 -45.39 -29.67 37.46
CA THR A 50 -45.90 -29.70 36.06
C THR A 50 -47.40 -29.35 36.08
N ILE A 51 -47.99 -28.87 34.96
CA ILE A 51 -49.45 -28.99 34.61
C ILE A 51 -50.42 -28.21 35.58
N GLY A 52 -51.62 -27.76 35.20
CA GLY A 52 -52.21 -27.57 33.87
C GLY A 52 -53.75 -27.74 33.87
N ASN A 53 -54.43 -26.94 33.02
CA ASN A 53 -55.82 -27.12 32.56
C ASN A 53 -56.97 -27.14 33.59
N ARG A 54 -57.56 -25.95 33.76
CA ARG A 54 -59.01 -25.79 33.55
C ARG A 54 -59.35 -24.85 32.39
N GLY A 55 -60.43 -25.06 31.66
CA GLY A 55 -61.40 -26.15 31.85
C GLY A 55 -62.84 -25.71 31.65
N VAL A 56 -63.23 -25.53 30.39
CA VAL A 56 -64.60 -25.87 29.94
C VAL A 56 -65.77 -25.10 30.60
N ALA A 57 -65.60 -23.82 30.89
CA ALA A 57 -66.76 -22.93 30.90
C ALA A 57 -67.22 -22.66 29.44
N GLN A 58 -68.47 -23.07 29.13
CA GLN A 58 -69.30 -22.57 28.01
C GLN A 58 -69.08 -23.12 26.59
N LEU A 59 -68.96 -24.44 26.48
CA LEU A 59 -69.47 -25.20 25.31
C LEU A 59 -71.03 -25.23 25.31
N VAL A 60 -71.68 -24.07 25.49
CA VAL A 60 -73.15 -23.94 25.65
C VAL A 60 -73.69 -22.75 24.85
N ARG A 61 -73.34 -22.66 23.56
CA ARG A 61 -74.03 -21.75 22.62
C ARG A 61 -74.16 -22.25 21.19
N ASN A 62 -74.50 -23.53 21.03
CA ASN A 62 -75.08 -24.05 19.79
C ASN A 62 -76.62 -24.16 19.91
N GLN A 63 -77.33 -23.27 19.22
CA GLN A 63 -78.76 -23.30 18.92
C GLN A 63 -78.98 -22.54 17.59
N VAL A 64 -79.84 -22.93 16.63
CA VAL A 64 -80.68 -24.14 16.46
C VAL A 64 -81.22 -24.22 15.01
N ARG A 65 -81.42 -25.45 14.48
CA ARG A 65 -82.33 -25.87 13.35
C ARG A 65 -82.09 -25.42 11.89
N PRO A 66 -82.74 -26.10 10.89
CA PRO A 66 -83.46 -27.41 10.91
C PRO A 66 -82.88 -28.46 9.92
N GLN A 67 -82.64 -29.72 10.30
CA GLN A 67 -83.53 -30.93 10.19
C GLN A 67 -83.90 -31.41 8.77
N PRO A 68 -84.25 -32.71 8.55
CA PRO A 68 -84.37 -33.87 9.47
C PRO A 68 -83.25 -34.95 9.20
N SER A 69 -83.24 -36.24 9.64
CA SER A 69 -84.17 -37.14 10.38
C SER A 69 -83.41 -38.32 11.08
N GLN A 70 -84.12 -39.11 11.91
CA GLN A 70 -83.97 -40.57 12.22
C GLN A 70 -82.56 -41.22 12.05
N ASN A 71 -81.81 -41.65 13.09
CA ASN A 71 -82.11 -42.15 14.44
C ASN A 71 -82.93 -43.48 14.48
N VAL A 72 -82.63 -44.53 15.29
CA VAL A 72 -81.45 -44.93 16.11
C VAL A 72 -81.73 -46.32 16.75
N GLN A 73 -80.88 -46.82 17.68
CA GLN A 73 -81.22 -47.81 18.75
C GLN A 73 -81.37 -49.31 18.37
N MET A 74 -81.06 -50.30 19.22
CA MET A 74 -80.31 -50.35 20.49
C MET A 74 -80.09 -51.82 20.92
N ASN A 75 -79.19 -52.06 21.89
CA ASN A 75 -79.41 -52.79 23.17
C ASN A 75 -78.16 -53.60 23.58
N ALA A 76 -77.91 -53.89 24.86
CA ALA A 76 -78.21 -53.20 26.13
C ALA A 76 -77.47 -53.97 27.25
N GLY A 77 -76.91 -53.28 28.23
CA GLY A 77 -76.32 -53.87 29.44
C GLY A 77 -76.53 -52.94 30.62
N THR A 78 -77.42 -53.30 31.53
CA THR A 78 -77.87 -52.45 32.64
C THR A 78 -76.99 -52.59 33.88
N MET A 79 -76.27 -51.52 34.23
CA MET A 79 -75.75 -51.32 35.60
C MET A 79 -76.80 -50.66 36.48
N HIS A 80 -76.75 -50.92 37.79
CA HIS A 80 -77.53 -50.16 38.77
C HIS A 80 -77.13 -48.69 38.73
N VAL A 81 -78.09 -47.79 38.47
CA VAL A 81 -77.84 -46.35 38.44
C VAL A 81 -77.83 -45.83 39.88
N GLN A 82 -76.64 -45.82 40.49
CA GLN A 82 -76.38 -45.02 41.67
C GLN A 82 -76.42 -43.54 41.21
N LEU A 83 -77.38 -42.77 41.73
CA LEU A 83 -77.49 -41.36 41.40
C LEU A 83 -76.37 -40.61 42.11
N MET A 84 -75.48 -39.98 41.33
CA MET A 84 -74.36 -39.19 41.84
C MET A 84 -74.86 -38.17 42.89
N PRO A 85 -74.19 -38.04 44.05
CA PRO A 85 -74.57 -37.06 45.06
C PRO A 85 -74.61 -35.62 44.52
N LYS A 86 -75.47 -34.79 45.10
CA LYS A 86 -75.46 -33.34 44.83
C LYS A 86 -74.49 -32.65 45.79
N PHE A 87 -73.25 -32.51 45.35
CA PHE A 87 -72.21 -31.75 46.04
C PHE A 87 -72.56 -30.26 46.14
N LYS A 88 -72.24 -29.63 47.27
CA LYS A 88 -72.49 -28.20 47.54
C LYS A 88 -71.25 -27.32 47.36
N SER A 89 -70.06 -27.91 47.40
CA SER A 89 -68.76 -27.24 47.22
C SER A 89 -67.74 -28.15 46.54
N GLU A 90 -66.62 -27.58 46.11
CA GLU A 90 -65.52 -28.30 45.48
C GLU A 90 -64.90 -29.35 46.41
N GLU A 91 -64.55 -29.02 47.67
CA GLU A 91 -64.05 -29.99 48.65
C GLU A 91 -64.90 -31.25 48.82
N GLU A 92 -66.24 -31.14 48.83
CA GLU A 92 -67.12 -32.32 48.98
C GLU A 92 -66.98 -33.27 47.78
N ALA A 93 -66.68 -32.74 46.59
CA ALA A 93 -66.51 -33.51 45.36
C ALA A 93 -65.06 -34.02 45.19
N ILE A 94 -64.06 -33.32 45.74
CA ILE A 94 -62.66 -33.81 45.83
C ILE A 94 -62.59 -35.00 46.77
N ILE A 95 -63.13 -34.90 47.99
CA ILE A 95 -63.15 -36.02 48.95
C ILE A 95 -63.85 -37.23 48.33
N TYR A 96 -64.96 -37.03 47.61
CA TYR A 96 -65.66 -38.11 46.93
C TYR A 96 -64.88 -38.75 45.77
N PHE A 97 -64.00 -38.00 45.10
CA PHE A 97 -63.11 -38.53 44.07
C PHE A 97 -61.90 -39.28 44.67
N GLU A 98 -61.37 -38.78 45.79
CA GLU A 98 -60.18 -39.33 46.47
C GLU A 98 -60.50 -40.53 47.39
N ASP A 99 -61.76 -40.75 47.75
CA ASP A 99 -62.24 -41.97 48.45
C ASP A 99 -62.16 -43.24 47.57
N TRP A 100 -61.91 -43.10 46.26
CA TRP A 100 -61.79 -44.22 45.31
C TRP A 100 -60.35 -44.72 45.17
N GLU A 101 -60.15 -46.05 45.17
CA GLU A 101 -58.82 -46.66 44.99
C GLU A 101 -58.26 -46.38 43.58
N GLU A 102 -57.03 -45.85 43.50
CA GLU A 102 -56.39 -45.38 42.25
C GLU A 102 -56.46 -46.38 41.07
N GLY A 103 -56.46 -47.69 41.36
CA GLY A 103 -56.55 -48.76 40.36
C GLY A 103 -57.95 -49.01 39.78
N THR A 104 -59.03 -48.56 40.45
CA THR A 104 -60.43 -48.83 40.04
C THR A 104 -61.19 -47.58 39.57
N VAL A 105 -60.71 -46.38 39.93
CA VAL A 105 -61.26 -45.06 39.53
C VAL A 105 -61.64 -45.01 38.04
N PHE A 106 -60.71 -45.40 37.16
CA PHE A 106 -60.89 -45.26 35.70
C PHE A 106 -61.41 -46.52 35.00
N SER A 107 -61.76 -47.57 35.74
CA SER A 107 -62.35 -48.81 35.20
C SER A 107 -63.81 -48.97 35.65
N GLU A 108 -64.04 -49.13 36.96
CA GLU A 108 -65.39 -49.34 37.51
C GLU A 108 -66.17 -48.02 37.62
N HIS A 109 -65.51 -46.95 38.10
CA HIS A 109 -66.13 -45.63 38.29
C HIS A 109 -65.98 -44.68 37.09
N ALA A 110 -65.49 -45.17 35.94
CA ALA A 110 -65.13 -44.36 34.76
C ALA A 110 -66.25 -43.44 34.23
N ARG A 111 -67.52 -43.83 34.42
CA ARG A 111 -68.69 -43.02 34.04
C ARG A 111 -68.97 -41.89 35.04
N GLU A 112 -68.76 -42.16 36.32
CA GLU A 112 -68.97 -41.21 37.42
C GLU A 112 -67.81 -40.20 37.43
N VAL A 113 -66.57 -40.64 37.22
CA VAL A 113 -65.41 -39.75 36.96
C VAL A 113 -65.69 -38.79 35.80
N LYS A 114 -66.22 -39.27 34.67
CA LYS A 114 -66.60 -38.39 33.54
C LYS A 114 -67.72 -37.40 33.89
N GLN A 115 -68.63 -37.75 34.80
CA GLN A 115 -69.70 -36.86 35.28
C GLN A 115 -69.19 -35.83 36.30
N LEU A 116 -68.30 -36.24 37.22
CA LEU A 116 -67.58 -35.35 38.12
C LEU A 116 -66.70 -34.37 37.36
N LEU A 117 -65.91 -34.86 36.40
CA LEU A 117 -65.12 -34.02 35.51
C LEU A 117 -66.00 -32.97 34.83
N GLN A 118 -67.12 -33.36 34.22
CA GLN A 118 -68.09 -32.43 33.63
C GLN A 118 -68.77 -31.49 34.65
N LEU A 119 -69.01 -31.91 35.89
CA LEU A 119 -69.58 -31.06 36.94
C LEU A 119 -68.57 -30.01 37.41
N ALA A 120 -67.33 -30.44 37.64
CA ALA A 120 -66.21 -29.60 38.07
C ALA A 120 -65.95 -28.50 37.02
N ILE A 121 -65.91 -28.92 35.75
CA ILE A 121 -65.94 -28.09 34.53
C ILE A 121 -67.09 -27.08 34.54
N GLN A 122 -68.34 -27.52 34.75
CA GLN A 122 -69.52 -26.65 34.65
C GLN A 122 -69.60 -25.61 35.76
N ASN A 123 -69.12 -25.94 36.96
CA ASN A 123 -69.16 -25.06 38.13
C ASN A 123 -67.95 -24.13 38.27
N GLY A 124 -66.91 -24.28 37.44
CA GLY A 124 -65.70 -23.45 37.55
C GLY A 124 -64.97 -23.64 38.89
N TRP A 125 -65.09 -24.83 39.47
CA TRP A 125 -64.14 -25.39 40.42
C TRP A 125 -62.74 -25.36 39.75
N GLU A 126 -61.60 -25.33 40.47
CA GLU A 126 -60.26 -25.38 39.81
C GLU A 126 -59.33 -26.54 40.23
N ASP A 127 -59.39 -27.06 41.45
CA ASP A 127 -58.54 -28.17 41.95
C ASP A 127 -58.99 -29.60 41.50
N LEU A 128 -60.28 -29.94 41.61
CA LEU A 128 -60.85 -31.25 41.20
C LEU A 128 -60.55 -31.74 39.76
N GLN A 129 -60.62 -30.90 38.71
CA GLN A 129 -60.28 -31.29 37.32
C GLN A 129 -58.79 -31.57 37.22
N ASP A 130 -57.93 -30.70 37.76
CA ASP A 130 -56.48 -30.88 37.72
C ASP A 130 -56.10 -32.21 38.39
N ARG A 131 -56.75 -32.58 39.51
CA ARG A 131 -56.61 -33.91 40.14
C ARG A 131 -57.14 -35.05 39.28
N ILE A 132 -58.32 -34.92 38.66
CA ILE A 132 -58.88 -35.95 37.77
C ILE A 132 -58.01 -36.13 36.51
N GLU A 133 -57.55 -35.04 35.88
CA GLU A 133 -56.69 -35.07 34.69
C GLU A 133 -55.30 -35.60 35.02
N TYR A 134 -54.73 -35.23 36.17
CA TYR A 134 -53.47 -35.79 36.67
C TYR A 134 -53.60 -37.30 36.87
N ALA A 135 -54.58 -37.76 37.65
CA ALA A 135 -54.82 -39.18 37.89
C ALA A 135 -55.13 -39.95 36.58
N GLN A 136 -55.83 -39.34 35.62
CA GLN A 136 -56.06 -39.94 34.31
C GLN A 136 -54.74 -40.04 33.50
N SER A 137 -53.84 -39.07 33.62
CA SER A 137 -52.53 -39.08 32.96
C SER A 137 -51.55 -40.08 33.58
N GLU A 138 -51.79 -40.47 34.83
CA GLU A 138 -51.02 -41.45 35.60
C GLU A 138 -51.61 -42.88 35.56
N SER A 139 -52.71 -43.10 34.83
CA SER A 139 -53.36 -44.42 34.71
C SER A 139 -53.01 -45.14 33.40
N GLU A 140 -52.44 -46.35 33.50
CA GLU A 140 -52.18 -47.24 32.35
C GLU A 140 -53.48 -47.54 31.57
N MET A 141 -54.57 -47.85 32.28
CA MET A 141 -55.85 -48.17 31.66
C MET A 141 -56.45 -47.02 30.85
N ALA A 142 -56.29 -45.78 31.31
CA ALA A 142 -56.73 -44.60 30.56
C ALA A 142 -55.91 -44.40 29.28
N ALA A 143 -54.60 -44.67 29.33
CA ALA A 143 -53.72 -44.61 28.16
C ALA A 143 -54.00 -45.75 27.15
N ILE A 144 -54.32 -46.96 27.62
CA ILE A 144 -54.75 -48.09 26.77
C ILE A 144 -56.04 -47.76 26.02
N GLU A 145 -57.07 -47.23 26.70
CA GLU A 145 -58.32 -46.82 26.02
C GLU A 145 -58.09 -45.63 25.07
N GLN A 146 -57.18 -44.70 25.41
CA GLN A 146 -56.79 -43.63 24.50
C GLN A 146 -56.14 -44.19 23.23
N PHE A 147 -55.17 -45.10 23.32
CA PHE A 147 -54.51 -45.69 22.15
C PHE A 147 -55.45 -46.54 21.30
N LYS A 148 -56.34 -47.35 21.91
CA LYS A 148 -57.38 -48.10 21.19
C LYS A 148 -58.35 -47.22 20.40
N SER A 149 -58.48 -45.93 20.77
CA SER A 149 -59.30 -44.96 20.04
C SER A 149 -58.59 -44.31 18.84
N TRP A 150 -57.30 -44.57 18.64
CA TRP A 150 -56.52 -43.99 17.54
C TRP A 150 -56.76 -44.72 16.22
N ASP A 151 -56.82 -43.96 15.12
CA ASP A 151 -56.81 -44.52 13.78
C ASP A 151 -55.37 -44.89 13.39
N LEU A 152 -55.02 -46.16 13.64
CA LEU A 152 -53.70 -46.72 13.34
C LEU A 152 -53.38 -46.81 11.83
N SER A 153 -54.27 -46.37 10.93
CA SER A 153 -53.93 -46.17 9.51
C SER A 153 -53.28 -44.80 9.24
N ASN A 154 -53.35 -43.87 10.18
CA ASN A 154 -52.83 -42.50 10.02
C ASN A 154 -51.36 -42.38 10.47
N SER A 155 -50.46 -42.31 9.49
CA SER A 155 -49.00 -42.20 9.71
C SER A 155 -48.54 -40.97 10.51
N SER A 156 -49.35 -39.90 10.61
CA SER A 156 -49.03 -38.75 11.46
C SER A 156 -49.03 -39.07 12.96
N LEU A 157 -49.70 -40.15 13.38
CA LEU A 157 -49.76 -40.59 14.77
C LEU A 157 -48.52 -41.40 15.21
N PHE A 158 -47.63 -41.79 14.28
CA PHE A 158 -46.42 -42.56 14.61
C PHE A 158 -45.53 -41.85 15.65
N GLY A 159 -45.35 -40.53 15.53
CA GLY A 159 -44.59 -39.74 16.50
C GLY A 159 -45.24 -39.62 17.88
N ALA A 160 -46.57 -39.82 17.96
CA ALA A 160 -47.29 -39.90 19.23
C ALA A 160 -47.21 -41.31 19.83
N ALA A 161 -47.29 -42.36 19.00
CA ALA A 161 -47.12 -43.75 19.41
C ALA A 161 -45.73 -44.00 20.00
N LYS A 162 -44.67 -43.47 19.37
CA LYS A 162 -43.31 -43.63 19.90
C LYS A 162 -43.13 -43.03 21.30
N LYS A 163 -43.69 -41.84 21.55
CA LYS A 163 -43.71 -41.20 22.88
C LYS A 163 -44.58 -41.94 23.89
N LEU A 164 -45.66 -42.58 23.44
CA LEU A 164 -46.51 -43.38 24.31
C LEU A 164 -45.82 -44.70 24.72
N LEU A 165 -45.05 -45.30 23.80
CA LEU A 165 -44.19 -46.45 24.07
C LEU A 165 -43.07 -46.11 25.06
N GLU A 166 -42.35 -45.01 24.84
CA GLU A 166 -41.35 -44.47 25.78
C GLU A 166 -41.97 -44.28 27.18
N LYS A 167 -43.16 -43.64 27.27
CA LYS A 167 -43.87 -43.47 28.55
C LYS A 167 -44.31 -44.79 29.18
N ALA A 168 -44.69 -45.80 28.40
CA ALA A 168 -45.07 -47.11 28.91
C ALA A 168 -43.86 -47.82 29.54
N GLN A 169 -42.73 -47.81 28.83
CA GLN A 169 -41.45 -48.36 29.28
C GLN A 169 -40.93 -47.68 30.55
N ASP A 170 -40.91 -46.33 30.57
CA ASP A 170 -40.45 -45.55 31.74
C ASP A 170 -41.27 -45.82 33.01
N LYS A 171 -42.52 -46.26 32.88
CA LYS A 171 -43.45 -46.54 33.99
C LYS A 171 -43.67 -48.02 34.30
N GLY A 172 -43.11 -48.94 33.50
CA GLY A 172 -43.37 -50.38 33.64
C GLY A 172 -44.82 -50.78 33.31
N TRP A 173 -45.45 -50.09 32.37
CA TRP A 173 -46.81 -50.37 31.89
C TRP A 173 -46.77 -51.46 30.80
N GLU A 174 -46.54 -52.71 31.22
CA GLU A 174 -46.32 -53.86 30.35
C GLU A 174 -47.46 -54.06 29.32
N GLN A 175 -48.73 -53.82 29.70
CA GLN A 175 -49.86 -54.05 28.80
C GLN A 175 -49.99 -52.98 27.72
N LEU A 176 -49.61 -51.73 28.05
CA LEU A 176 -49.54 -50.66 27.04
C LEU A 176 -48.30 -50.82 26.16
N GLU A 177 -47.16 -51.22 26.71
CA GLU A 177 -45.93 -51.45 25.95
C GLU A 177 -46.16 -52.50 24.85
N ASP A 178 -46.62 -53.70 25.20
CA ASP A 178 -46.90 -54.79 24.26
C ASP A 178 -47.86 -54.37 23.13
N LEU A 179 -48.86 -53.53 23.46
CA LEU A 179 -49.89 -53.13 22.52
C LEU A 179 -49.45 -51.99 21.57
N VAL A 180 -48.51 -51.15 21.99
CA VAL A 180 -47.96 -50.05 21.17
C VAL A 180 -46.73 -50.50 20.37
N ILE A 181 -45.89 -51.39 20.91
CA ILE A 181 -44.63 -51.82 20.28
C ILE A 181 -44.87 -52.55 18.95
N ASP A 182 -45.91 -53.36 18.85
CA ASP A 182 -46.30 -54.06 17.61
C ASP A 182 -46.68 -53.08 16.48
N TYR A 183 -47.37 -51.98 16.81
CA TYR A 183 -47.69 -50.94 15.84
C TYR A 183 -46.44 -50.16 15.41
N VAL A 184 -45.57 -49.78 16.37
CA VAL A 184 -44.33 -49.04 16.06
C VAL A 184 -43.41 -49.87 15.18
N ARG A 185 -43.16 -51.15 15.51
CA ARG A 185 -42.32 -52.05 14.71
C ARG A 185 -42.83 -52.19 13.28
N LYS A 186 -44.13 -52.46 13.10
CA LYS A 186 -44.72 -52.61 11.76
C LYS A 186 -44.54 -51.37 10.89
N VAL A 187 -44.66 -50.17 11.46
CA VAL A 187 -44.49 -48.90 10.71
C VAL A 187 -43.01 -48.57 10.46
N GLU A 188 -42.07 -49.11 11.26
CA GLU A 188 -40.64 -49.02 10.97
C GLU A 188 -40.20 -50.03 9.90
N ASP A 189 -40.70 -51.27 9.94
CA ASP A 189 -40.44 -52.30 8.92
C ASP A 189 -41.00 -51.90 7.53
N GLU A 190 -42.12 -51.17 7.47
CA GLU A 190 -42.68 -50.62 6.23
C GLU A 190 -41.93 -49.35 5.73
N ARG A 191 -40.84 -48.93 6.41
CA ARG A 191 -40.11 -47.69 6.12
C ARG A 191 -38.72 -47.89 5.49
N ASP A 192 -38.20 -49.11 5.50
CA ASP A 192 -36.94 -49.46 4.85
C ASP A 192 -37.16 -49.83 3.36
N GLU A 193 -36.52 -49.05 2.48
CA GLU A 193 -36.58 -49.05 1.00
C GLU A 193 -37.90 -48.57 0.35
N PRO A 194 -37.80 -47.61 -0.61
CA PRO A 194 -37.32 -47.99 -1.94
C PRO A 194 -36.11 -47.18 -2.45
N LEU A 195 -35.27 -47.90 -3.20
CA LEU A 195 -34.20 -47.40 -4.06
C LEU A 195 -34.59 -46.12 -4.84
N THR A 196 -33.92 -45.00 -4.53
CA THR A 196 -33.80 -43.91 -5.51
C THR A 196 -32.86 -44.37 -6.63
N PRO A 197 -33.13 -44.07 -7.91
CA PRO A 197 -32.22 -44.43 -8.99
C PRO A 197 -30.88 -43.74 -8.75
N SER A 198 -29.82 -44.54 -8.60
CA SER A 198 -28.50 -44.03 -8.26
C SER A 198 -28.05 -42.99 -9.29
N ASP A 199 -27.95 -41.75 -8.84
CA ASP A 199 -27.44 -40.62 -9.60
C ASP A 199 -25.91 -40.56 -9.58
N GLY A 200 -25.27 -41.66 -9.15
CA GLY A 200 -23.83 -41.88 -8.97
C GLY A 200 -23.25 -41.25 -7.71
N LEU A 201 -24.01 -40.42 -6.99
CA LEU A 201 -23.48 -39.54 -5.96
C LEU A 201 -23.59 -40.14 -4.56
N LEU A 202 -22.50 -40.05 -3.79
CA LEU A 202 -22.46 -40.33 -2.36
C LEU A 202 -23.28 -39.29 -1.58
N GLN A 203 -23.74 -39.63 -0.38
CA GLN A 203 -24.54 -38.71 0.44
C GLN A 203 -23.80 -37.39 0.73
N ILE A 204 -22.52 -37.47 1.08
CA ILE A 204 -21.64 -36.31 1.28
C ILE A 204 -21.55 -35.40 0.04
N GLN A 205 -21.54 -35.99 -1.16
CA GLN A 205 -21.55 -35.26 -2.42
C GLN A 205 -22.90 -34.57 -2.68
N ARG A 206 -24.02 -35.20 -2.31
CA ARG A 206 -25.35 -34.58 -2.40
C ARG A 206 -25.48 -33.38 -1.47
N ASP A 207 -24.97 -33.49 -0.24
CA ASP A 207 -25.00 -32.40 0.75
C ASP A 207 -24.08 -31.23 0.33
N PHE A 208 -22.93 -31.53 -0.26
CA PHE A 208 -22.06 -30.52 -0.87
C PHE A 208 -22.73 -29.82 -2.07
N LEU A 209 -23.31 -30.57 -3.02
CA LEU A 209 -24.04 -29.98 -4.16
C LEU A 209 -25.20 -29.10 -3.70
N LYS A 210 -25.92 -29.50 -2.65
CA LYS A 210 -26.98 -28.69 -2.05
C LYS A 210 -26.45 -27.34 -1.57
N HIS A 211 -25.26 -27.31 -0.94
CA HIS A 211 -24.60 -26.05 -0.51
C HIS A 211 -24.18 -25.17 -1.69
N TRP A 212 -23.58 -25.76 -2.73
CA TRP A 212 -22.96 -25.03 -3.84
C TRP A 212 -23.88 -24.77 -5.05
N SER A 213 -25.05 -25.40 -5.08
CA SER A 213 -26.08 -25.34 -6.15
C SER A 213 -26.34 -23.94 -6.73
N ASN A 214 -26.41 -22.93 -5.86
CA ASN A 214 -26.73 -21.54 -6.23
C ASN A 214 -25.54 -20.57 -6.04
N LYS A 215 -24.33 -21.10 -5.77
CA LYS A 215 -23.13 -20.32 -5.42
C LYS A 215 -21.90 -20.63 -6.27
N SER A 216 -21.88 -21.79 -6.92
CA SER A 216 -20.73 -22.26 -7.70
C SER A 216 -20.42 -21.31 -8.88
N PRO A 217 -19.16 -20.85 -9.06
CA PRO A 217 -18.73 -20.21 -10.30
C PRO A 217 -18.67 -21.19 -11.48
N ILE A 218 -18.67 -22.50 -11.23
CA ILE A 218 -18.62 -23.57 -12.22
C ILE A 218 -20.05 -24.04 -12.60
N PRO A 219 -20.36 -24.26 -13.90
CA PRO A 219 -21.61 -24.90 -14.34
C PRO A 219 -21.92 -26.21 -13.61
N MET A 220 -23.19 -26.39 -13.25
CA MET A 220 -23.63 -27.47 -12.34
C MET A 220 -23.39 -28.89 -12.88
N ASP A 221 -23.39 -29.05 -14.20
CA ASP A 221 -23.09 -30.31 -14.88
C ASP A 221 -21.59 -30.65 -14.83
N ILE A 222 -20.72 -29.65 -14.94
CA ILE A 222 -19.26 -29.80 -14.76
C ILE A 222 -18.95 -30.09 -13.29
N LEU A 223 -19.57 -29.35 -12.35
CA LEU A 223 -19.40 -29.57 -10.92
C LEU A 223 -19.82 -31.00 -10.51
N LYS A 224 -20.98 -31.48 -11.00
CA LYS A 224 -21.43 -32.85 -10.74
C LYS A 224 -20.44 -33.89 -11.30
N ARG A 225 -19.85 -33.66 -12.49
CA ARG A 225 -18.84 -34.56 -13.07
C ARG A 225 -17.52 -34.55 -12.29
N LEU A 226 -17.10 -33.41 -11.75
CA LEU A 226 -15.91 -33.32 -10.89
C LEU A 226 -16.09 -34.14 -9.62
N MET A 227 -17.24 -34.00 -8.96
CA MET A 227 -17.51 -34.70 -7.70
C MET A 227 -17.63 -36.21 -7.89
N LEU A 228 -18.26 -36.67 -8.98
CA LEU A 228 -18.30 -38.08 -9.37
C LEU A 228 -16.92 -38.68 -9.69
N ARG A 229 -15.88 -37.84 -9.86
CA ARG A 229 -14.55 -38.27 -10.32
C ARG A 229 -13.44 -38.10 -9.27
N ALA A 230 -13.56 -37.08 -8.42
CA ALA A 230 -12.52 -36.64 -7.50
C ALA A 230 -13.11 -35.91 -6.28
N GLY A 231 -14.24 -36.40 -5.75
CA GLY A 231 -14.93 -35.83 -4.60
C GLY A 231 -15.54 -36.90 -3.69
N GLU A 232 -14.89 -38.06 -3.59
CA GLU A 232 -15.40 -39.21 -2.82
C GLU A 232 -15.19 -39.03 -1.30
N THR A 233 -14.18 -38.25 -0.92
CA THR A 233 -13.79 -38.03 0.49
C THR A 233 -14.05 -36.59 0.96
N GLU A 234 -14.15 -36.42 2.29
CA GLU A 234 -14.20 -35.08 2.92
C GLU A 234 -13.01 -34.20 2.51
N LYS A 235 -11.81 -34.76 2.40
CA LYS A 235 -10.61 -33.99 2.02
C LYS A 235 -10.68 -33.49 0.58
N GLU A 236 -11.15 -34.32 -0.35
CA GLU A 236 -11.32 -33.93 -1.76
C GLU A 236 -12.42 -32.87 -1.92
N LEU A 237 -13.52 -32.98 -1.17
CA LEU A 237 -14.57 -31.97 -1.16
C LEU A 237 -14.11 -30.67 -0.48
N ALA A 238 -13.24 -30.72 0.54
CA ALA A 238 -12.59 -29.53 1.09
C ALA A 238 -11.69 -28.84 0.07
N TRP A 239 -10.90 -29.59 -0.71
CA TRP A 239 -10.12 -29.05 -1.83
C TRP A 239 -11.01 -28.41 -2.90
N LEU A 240 -12.10 -29.09 -3.28
CA LEU A 240 -13.09 -28.55 -4.23
C LEU A 240 -13.78 -27.29 -3.68
N THR A 241 -13.99 -27.18 -2.37
CA THR A 241 -14.49 -25.95 -1.71
C THR A 241 -13.52 -24.79 -1.92
N LEU A 242 -12.22 -25.04 -1.75
CA LEU A 242 -11.15 -24.05 -1.89
C LEU A 242 -11.03 -23.58 -3.35
N LEU A 243 -11.11 -24.51 -4.31
CA LEU A 243 -11.22 -24.19 -5.73
C LEU A 243 -12.47 -23.34 -6.04
N LEU A 244 -13.66 -23.75 -5.58
CA LEU A 244 -14.92 -23.03 -5.82
C LEU A 244 -15.00 -21.64 -5.18
N ALA A 245 -14.14 -21.33 -4.20
CA ALA A 245 -14.03 -20.00 -3.62
C ALA A 245 -13.26 -19.01 -4.53
N LEU A 246 -12.51 -19.50 -5.52
CA LEU A 246 -11.78 -18.69 -6.48
C LEU A 246 -12.61 -18.42 -7.76
N PRO A 247 -12.35 -17.31 -8.48
CA PRO A 247 -12.93 -17.06 -9.79
C PRO A 247 -12.27 -17.96 -10.84
N ILE A 248 -12.64 -19.23 -10.90
CA ILE A 248 -12.08 -20.21 -11.85
C ILE A 248 -12.75 -20.06 -13.24
N PRO A 249 -11.98 -20.04 -14.34
CA PRO A 249 -12.51 -20.14 -15.70
C PRO A 249 -13.19 -21.51 -15.96
N PRO A 250 -13.93 -21.69 -17.08
CA PRO A 250 -14.60 -22.95 -17.39
C PRO A 250 -13.62 -24.05 -17.86
N LEU A 251 -12.84 -24.59 -16.92
CA LEU A 251 -11.85 -25.63 -17.15
C LEU A 251 -12.48 -27.01 -17.47
N THR A 252 -11.76 -27.80 -18.25
CA THR A 252 -12.07 -29.21 -18.53
C THR A 252 -11.69 -30.13 -17.35
N LEU A 253 -12.30 -31.32 -17.28
CA LEU A 253 -11.99 -32.30 -16.23
C LEU A 253 -10.49 -32.68 -16.18
N SER A 254 -9.80 -32.70 -17.32
CA SER A 254 -8.36 -32.99 -17.39
C SER A 254 -7.48 -31.83 -16.91
N GLN A 255 -7.95 -30.58 -17.03
CA GLN A 255 -7.31 -29.41 -16.43
C GLN A 255 -7.46 -29.44 -14.90
N PHE A 256 -8.64 -29.80 -14.38
CA PHE A 256 -8.84 -30.02 -12.94
C PHE A 256 -7.99 -31.16 -12.37
N ASP A 257 -7.81 -32.27 -13.10
CA ASP A 257 -6.88 -33.33 -12.70
C ASP A 257 -5.45 -32.79 -12.53
N LEU A 258 -4.98 -31.99 -13.50
CA LEU A 258 -3.63 -31.44 -13.51
C LEU A 258 -3.41 -30.51 -12.31
N ILE A 259 -4.35 -29.60 -12.03
CA ILE A 259 -4.30 -28.72 -10.84
C ILE A 259 -4.27 -29.55 -9.55
N THR A 260 -5.09 -30.60 -9.48
CA THR A 260 -5.20 -31.46 -8.28
C THR A 260 -3.96 -32.30 -8.02
N ARG A 261 -3.12 -32.61 -9.03
CA ARG A 261 -1.80 -33.24 -8.81
C ARG A 261 -0.89 -32.42 -7.89
N TYR A 262 -1.01 -31.10 -7.92
CA TYR A 262 -0.22 -30.17 -7.11
C TYR A 262 -0.93 -29.75 -5.81
N GLN A 263 -2.07 -30.36 -5.45
CA GLN A 263 -2.86 -29.99 -4.26
C GLN A 263 -2.00 -29.77 -3.01
N LYS A 264 -1.05 -30.68 -2.72
CA LYS A 264 -0.22 -30.60 -1.50
C LYS A 264 0.66 -29.35 -1.41
N ASP A 265 1.05 -28.81 -2.56
CA ASP A 265 1.94 -27.67 -2.68
C ASP A 265 1.14 -26.35 -2.73
N LEU A 266 -0.14 -26.42 -3.15
CA LEU A 266 -1.06 -25.30 -3.32
C LEU A 266 -2.04 -25.12 -2.14
N GLU A 267 -2.24 -26.14 -1.31
CA GLU A 267 -3.12 -26.15 -0.13
C GLU A 267 -2.57 -25.17 0.95
N GLY A 268 -3.06 -23.92 0.91
CA GLY A 268 -2.63 -22.82 1.78
C GLY A 268 -1.85 -21.70 1.08
N ASN A 269 -1.54 -21.85 -0.22
CA ASN A 269 -0.94 -20.79 -1.05
C ASN A 269 -1.94 -20.37 -2.16
N ASP A 270 -2.87 -19.48 -1.80
CA ASP A 270 -3.91 -18.95 -2.69
C ASP A 270 -3.35 -18.24 -3.93
N GLU A 271 -2.15 -17.64 -3.84
CA GLU A 271 -1.51 -16.92 -4.93
C GLU A 271 -0.93 -17.89 -5.97
N ALA A 272 -0.16 -18.88 -5.52
CA ALA A 272 0.32 -19.99 -6.36
C ALA A 272 -0.86 -20.73 -7.01
N LEU A 273 -1.95 -20.99 -6.27
CA LEU A 273 -3.12 -21.66 -6.82
C LEU A 273 -3.78 -20.86 -7.94
N ARG A 274 -3.95 -19.55 -7.78
CA ARG A 274 -4.47 -18.66 -8.84
C ARG A 274 -3.56 -18.65 -10.06
N TRP A 275 -2.24 -18.62 -9.84
CA TRP A 275 -1.26 -18.68 -10.92
C TRP A 275 -1.33 -20.01 -11.68
N VAL A 276 -1.37 -21.16 -10.97
CA VAL A 276 -1.51 -22.49 -11.59
C VAL A 276 -2.83 -22.59 -12.38
N ILE A 277 -3.96 -22.15 -11.81
CA ILE A 277 -5.25 -22.12 -12.53
C ILE A 277 -5.14 -21.31 -13.82
N LYS A 278 -4.53 -20.12 -13.78
CA LYS A 278 -4.32 -19.26 -14.94
C LYS A 278 -3.44 -19.92 -15.99
N VAL A 279 -2.30 -20.51 -15.61
CA VAL A 279 -1.40 -21.24 -16.53
C VAL A 279 -2.14 -22.40 -17.20
N VAL A 280 -2.95 -23.15 -16.46
CA VAL A 280 -3.70 -24.29 -16.98
C VAL A 280 -4.83 -23.87 -17.96
N ASP A 281 -5.40 -22.67 -17.80
CA ASP A 281 -6.41 -22.10 -18.71
C ASP A 281 -5.79 -21.49 -19.97
N GLU A 282 -4.71 -20.71 -19.81
CA GLU A 282 -4.08 -19.96 -20.91
C GLU A 282 -3.14 -20.80 -21.78
N SER A 283 -2.66 -21.95 -21.29
CA SER A 283 -1.73 -22.80 -22.04
C SER A 283 -2.40 -23.52 -23.22
N PRO A 284 -1.79 -23.53 -24.43
CA PRO A 284 -2.29 -24.28 -25.59
C PRO A 284 -2.47 -25.79 -25.35
N THR A 285 -1.68 -26.39 -24.46
CA THR A 285 -1.77 -27.83 -24.12
C THR A 285 -1.54 -28.10 -22.64
N LEU A 286 -2.11 -29.21 -22.14
CA LEU A 286 -1.85 -29.70 -20.77
C LEU A 286 -0.38 -30.05 -20.52
N SER A 287 0.36 -30.48 -21.54
CA SER A 287 1.79 -30.82 -21.39
C SER A 287 2.65 -29.57 -21.23
N GLU A 288 2.26 -28.48 -21.88
CA GLU A 288 2.91 -27.16 -21.77
C GLU A 288 2.59 -26.52 -20.43
N ALA A 289 1.32 -26.54 -20.01
CA ALA A 289 0.92 -26.13 -18.66
C ALA A 289 1.70 -26.90 -17.60
N GLN A 290 1.78 -28.24 -17.71
CA GLN A 290 2.53 -29.07 -16.77
C GLN A 290 4.02 -28.68 -16.73
N GLY A 291 4.66 -28.45 -17.88
CA GLY A 291 6.06 -28.03 -17.94
C GLY A 291 6.31 -26.66 -17.31
N ILE A 292 5.42 -25.69 -17.52
CA ILE A 292 5.49 -24.35 -16.90
C ILE A 292 5.32 -24.44 -15.39
N ILE A 293 4.36 -25.25 -14.91
CA ILE A 293 4.13 -25.48 -13.47
C ILE A 293 5.34 -26.16 -12.84
N GLU A 294 5.88 -27.22 -13.44
CA GLU A 294 7.05 -27.95 -12.93
C GLU A 294 8.31 -27.08 -12.89
N LEU A 295 8.48 -26.17 -13.86
CA LEU A 295 9.58 -25.21 -13.86
C LEU A 295 9.51 -24.25 -12.66
N ALA A 296 8.34 -23.68 -12.39
CA ALA A 296 8.15 -22.70 -11.32
C ALA A 296 8.00 -23.32 -9.92
N ARG A 297 7.62 -24.60 -9.82
CA ARG A 297 7.30 -25.31 -8.57
C ARG A 297 8.40 -25.23 -7.51
N ASP A 298 9.66 -25.41 -7.90
CA ASP A 298 10.79 -25.35 -6.96
C ASP A 298 11.00 -23.93 -6.39
N PHE A 299 10.53 -22.90 -7.10
CA PHE A 299 10.70 -21.48 -6.80
C PHE A 299 9.40 -20.83 -6.30
N ASP A 300 8.63 -21.57 -5.48
CA ASP A 300 7.32 -21.15 -4.92
C ASP A 300 6.36 -20.57 -5.98
N TYR A 301 6.34 -21.17 -7.16
CA TYR A 301 5.53 -20.78 -8.31
C TYR A 301 5.83 -19.39 -8.90
N GLN A 302 6.93 -18.74 -8.50
CA GLN A 302 7.40 -17.48 -9.08
C GLN A 302 8.15 -17.73 -10.40
N ILE A 303 7.39 -17.80 -11.49
CA ILE A 303 7.89 -18.13 -12.84
C ILE A 303 8.99 -17.19 -13.36
N GLU A 304 8.94 -15.91 -13.00
CA GLU A 304 9.95 -14.92 -13.41
C GLU A 304 11.33 -15.29 -12.85
N PHE A 305 11.39 -15.67 -11.57
CA PHE A 305 12.62 -16.14 -10.94
C PHE A 305 13.07 -17.48 -11.50
N ALA A 306 12.12 -18.40 -11.75
CA ALA A 306 12.43 -19.70 -12.32
C ALA A 306 13.03 -19.60 -13.74
N LEU A 307 12.52 -18.69 -14.58
CA LEU A 307 13.06 -18.42 -15.92
C LEU A 307 14.46 -17.81 -15.84
N GLU A 308 14.67 -16.83 -14.95
CA GLU A 308 15.99 -16.22 -14.75
C GLU A 308 17.03 -17.23 -14.24
N ALA A 309 16.62 -18.11 -13.31
CA ALA A 309 17.46 -19.21 -12.85
C ALA A 309 17.84 -20.19 -13.98
N VAL A 310 16.95 -20.46 -14.95
CA VAL A 310 17.28 -21.26 -16.14
C VAL A 310 18.29 -20.54 -17.03
N VAL A 311 18.02 -19.28 -17.40
CA VAL A 311 18.87 -18.49 -18.31
C VAL A 311 20.27 -18.28 -17.73
N GLY A 312 20.35 -17.91 -16.45
CA GLY A 312 21.62 -17.75 -15.74
C GLY A 312 22.39 -19.07 -15.56
N SER A 313 21.69 -20.20 -15.41
CA SER A 313 22.31 -21.53 -15.33
C SER A 313 22.84 -22.03 -16.66
N GLU A 314 22.12 -21.82 -17.76
CA GLU A 314 22.60 -22.20 -19.10
C GLU A 314 23.78 -21.33 -19.54
N THR A 315 23.72 -20.01 -19.30
CA THR A 315 24.83 -19.08 -19.58
C THR A 315 26.09 -19.45 -18.79
N TYR A 316 25.93 -19.87 -17.53
CA TYR A 316 27.04 -20.38 -16.72
C TYR A 316 27.58 -21.70 -17.28
N ALA A 317 26.71 -22.64 -17.65
CA ALA A 317 27.08 -23.93 -18.22
C ALA A 317 27.83 -23.76 -19.55
N GLU A 318 27.40 -22.86 -20.44
CA GLU A 318 28.11 -22.50 -21.68
C GLU A 318 29.52 -21.97 -21.40
N SER A 319 29.65 -21.02 -20.47
CA SER A 319 30.92 -20.47 -20.01
C SER A 319 31.86 -21.53 -19.43
N VAL A 320 31.34 -22.59 -18.79
CA VAL A 320 32.12 -23.74 -18.32
C VAL A 320 32.48 -24.67 -19.48
N ARG A 321 31.54 -25.02 -20.36
CA ARG A 321 31.78 -25.85 -21.56
C ARG A 321 32.91 -25.28 -22.41
N GLU A 322 32.86 -23.99 -22.74
CA GLU A 322 33.89 -23.30 -23.52
C GLU A 322 35.28 -23.37 -22.87
N LYS A 323 35.36 -23.14 -21.55
CA LYS A 323 36.63 -23.21 -20.80
C LYS A 323 37.21 -24.63 -20.76
N GLU A 324 36.38 -25.66 -20.63
CA GLU A 324 36.86 -27.05 -20.65
C GLU A 324 37.21 -27.51 -22.07
N PHE A 325 36.45 -27.12 -23.11
CA PHE A 325 36.83 -27.37 -24.50
C PHE A 325 38.20 -26.77 -24.83
N GLN A 326 38.46 -25.51 -24.45
CA GLN A 326 39.77 -24.89 -24.67
C GLN A 326 40.90 -25.65 -23.96
N LYS A 327 40.68 -26.16 -22.73
CA LYS A 327 41.68 -27.00 -22.04
C LYS A 327 41.91 -28.34 -22.74
N VAL A 328 40.85 -28.97 -23.26
CA VAL A 328 40.94 -30.23 -24.02
C VAL A 328 41.75 -30.02 -25.30
N GLN A 329 41.46 -28.95 -26.06
CA GLN A 329 42.20 -28.59 -27.27
C GLN A 329 43.66 -28.22 -26.98
N ASP A 330 43.93 -27.41 -25.94
CA ASP A 330 45.29 -27.08 -25.50
C ASP A 330 46.09 -28.32 -25.09
N SER A 331 45.45 -29.25 -24.37
CA SER A 331 46.07 -30.51 -23.96
C SER A 331 46.38 -31.40 -25.16
N SER A 332 45.43 -31.56 -26.08
CA SER A 332 45.59 -32.32 -27.34
C SER A 332 46.74 -31.76 -28.18
N LYS A 333 46.77 -30.43 -28.37
CA LYS A 333 47.86 -29.73 -29.07
C LYS A 333 49.23 -29.98 -28.43
N ARG A 334 49.35 -29.82 -27.11
CA ARG A 334 50.62 -30.11 -26.37
C ARG A 334 51.03 -31.58 -26.48
N GLN A 335 50.08 -32.51 -26.47
CA GLN A 335 50.36 -33.94 -26.65
C GLN A 335 50.86 -34.23 -28.07
N LYS A 336 50.25 -33.63 -29.10
CA LYS A 336 50.70 -33.74 -30.50
C LYS A 336 52.08 -33.13 -30.72
N GLU A 337 52.35 -31.94 -30.19
CA GLU A 337 53.67 -31.28 -30.24
C GLU A 337 54.77 -32.15 -29.60
N ASN A 338 54.49 -32.74 -28.43
CA ASN A 338 55.42 -33.68 -27.77
C ASN A 338 55.60 -34.97 -28.57
N ALA A 339 54.53 -35.53 -29.15
CA ALA A 339 54.61 -36.74 -29.98
C ALA A 339 55.41 -36.49 -31.28
N SER A 340 55.24 -35.32 -31.93
CA SER A 340 56.10 -34.86 -33.03
C SER A 340 57.56 -34.78 -32.61
N LYS A 341 57.87 -34.15 -31.46
CA LYS A 341 59.25 -34.06 -30.97
C LYS A 341 59.89 -35.45 -30.77
N ILE A 342 59.18 -36.38 -30.13
CA ILE A 342 59.65 -37.76 -29.92
C ILE A 342 59.79 -38.50 -31.27
N GLY A 343 58.86 -38.31 -32.21
CA GLY A 343 58.94 -38.85 -33.56
C GLY A 343 60.15 -38.33 -34.33
N ARG A 344 60.43 -37.03 -34.24
CA ARG A 344 61.59 -36.35 -34.82
C ARG A 344 62.90 -36.92 -34.27
N GLU A 345 63.01 -37.05 -32.95
CA GLU A 345 64.16 -37.65 -32.26
C GLU A 345 64.38 -39.11 -32.69
N LYS A 346 63.29 -39.87 -32.86
CA LYS A 346 63.36 -41.28 -33.27
C LYS A 346 63.72 -41.44 -34.76
N ALA A 347 63.16 -40.63 -35.65
CA ALA A 347 63.57 -40.57 -37.06
C ALA A 347 65.06 -40.19 -37.19
N MET A 348 65.51 -39.19 -36.41
CA MET A 348 66.94 -38.83 -36.32
C MET A 348 67.80 -39.98 -35.79
N SER A 349 67.30 -40.82 -34.88
CA SER A 349 68.03 -41.98 -34.38
C SER A 349 68.26 -43.04 -35.48
N ASN A 350 67.26 -43.27 -36.34
CA ASN A 350 67.27 -44.26 -37.43
C ASN A 350 68.23 -43.92 -38.59
N LEU A 351 68.61 -42.64 -38.75
CA LEU A 351 69.55 -42.25 -39.81
C LEU A 351 70.92 -42.93 -39.65
N THR A 352 71.44 -43.49 -40.74
CA THR A 352 72.80 -44.05 -40.80
C THR A 352 73.87 -42.98 -40.59
N ARG A 353 75.09 -43.39 -40.22
CA ARG A 353 76.24 -42.48 -40.00
C ARG A 353 76.56 -41.60 -41.21
N ASN A 354 76.29 -42.08 -42.43
CA ASN A 354 76.49 -41.31 -43.66
C ASN A 354 75.34 -40.30 -43.87
N GLN A 355 74.09 -40.68 -43.63
CA GLN A 355 72.95 -39.77 -43.71
C GLN A 355 73.04 -38.62 -42.68
N LYS A 356 73.51 -38.91 -41.45
CA LYS A 356 73.74 -37.87 -40.43
C LYS A 356 74.78 -36.83 -40.88
N LYS A 357 75.85 -37.25 -41.59
CA LYS A 357 76.85 -36.34 -42.19
C LYS A 357 76.35 -35.62 -43.45
N ASP A 358 75.43 -36.22 -44.20
CA ASP A 358 74.85 -35.59 -45.39
C ASP A 358 73.76 -34.56 -45.02
N LEU A 359 73.20 -34.61 -43.80
CA LEU A 359 72.30 -33.58 -43.24
C LEU A 359 72.98 -32.21 -43.08
N GLU A 360 74.30 -32.20 -42.84
CA GLU A 360 75.13 -30.99 -42.72
C GLU A 360 75.49 -30.39 -44.10
N LYS A 361 75.16 -31.07 -45.21
CA LYS A 361 75.51 -30.64 -46.57
C LYS A 361 74.30 -30.00 -47.27
N PRO A 362 74.40 -28.73 -47.74
CA PRO A 362 73.28 -28.04 -48.37
C PRO A 362 72.63 -28.78 -49.55
N THR A 363 73.42 -29.55 -50.30
CA THR A 363 73.00 -30.27 -51.52
C THR A 363 72.20 -31.54 -51.29
N LYS A 364 72.15 -32.07 -50.05
CA LYS A 364 71.41 -33.30 -49.70
C LYS A 364 70.44 -33.15 -48.53
N LYS A 365 70.49 -32.00 -47.84
CA LYS A 365 69.67 -31.72 -46.67
C LYS A 365 68.17 -31.94 -46.92
N SER A 366 67.64 -31.47 -48.06
CA SER A 366 66.21 -31.62 -48.40
C SER A 366 65.76 -33.07 -48.59
N GLU A 367 66.58 -33.92 -49.22
CA GLU A 367 66.27 -35.34 -49.40
C GLU A 367 66.19 -36.07 -48.05
N ILE A 368 67.10 -35.74 -47.12
CA ILE A 368 67.13 -36.38 -45.80
C ILE A 368 66.08 -35.77 -44.86
N GLU A 369 65.74 -34.49 -44.98
CA GLU A 369 64.62 -33.87 -44.27
C GLU A 369 63.27 -34.48 -44.70
N ALA A 370 63.06 -34.74 -45.99
CA ALA A 370 61.87 -35.43 -46.48
C ALA A 370 61.79 -36.89 -45.97
N LEU A 371 62.93 -37.56 -45.83
CA LEU A 371 63.02 -38.93 -45.29
C LEU A 371 62.75 -38.94 -43.77
N LEU A 372 63.28 -37.96 -43.03
CA LEU A 372 62.95 -37.73 -41.62
C LEU A 372 61.46 -37.44 -41.41
N GLU A 373 60.86 -36.57 -42.22
CA GLU A 373 59.45 -36.20 -42.11
C GLU A 373 58.53 -37.40 -42.42
N LYS A 374 58.93 -38.26 -43.36
CA LYS A 374 58.24 -39.52 -43.65
C LYS A 374 58.29 -40.50 -42.47
N ASP A 375 59.47 -40.75 -41.93
CA ASP A 375 59.67 -41.66 -40.79
C ASP A 375 59.00 -41.11 -39.51
N GLU A 376 59.05 -39.80 -39.30
CA GLU A 376 58.35 -39.08 -38.23
C GLU A 376 56.84 -39.28 -38.34
N LYS A 377 56.21 -38.96 -39.49
CA LYS A 377 54.78 -39.18 -39.73
C LYS A 377 54.38 -40.64 -39.57
N GLN A 378 55.19 -41.58 -40.07
CA GLN A 378 54.90 -43.01 -39.97
C GLN A 378 54.95 -43.51 -38.51
N PHE A 379 55.75 -42.88 -37.65
CA PHE A 379 55.77 -43.15 -36.22
C PHE A 379 54.65 -42.43 -35.45
N THR A 380 54.37 -41.16 -35.76
CA THR A 380 53.43 -40.33 -34.99
C THR A 380 51.97 -40.54 -35.36
N GLN A 381 51.63 -41.00 -36.58
CA GLN A 381 50.24 -41.14 -37.01
C GLN A 381 49.38 -41.92 -36.01
N ARG A 382 49.82 -43.12 -35.60
CA ARG A 382 49.08 -43.94 -34.62
C ARG A 382 48.97 -43.29 -33.24
N ILE A 383 49.90 -42.40 -32.88
CA ILE A 383 49.86 -41.65 -31.62
C ILE A 383 48.87 -40.49 -31.75
N PHE A 384 48.85 -39.80 -32.89
CA PHE A 384 47.86 -38.76 -33.20
C PHE A 384 46.45 -39.34 -33.25
N ASP A 385 46.22 -40.48 -33.92
CA ASP A 385 44.92 -41.15 -33.96
C ASP A 385 44.38 -41.45 -32.54
N VAL A 386 45.26 -41.88 -31.61
CA VAL A 386 44.92 -42.12 -30.20
C VAL A 386 44.69 -40.83 -29.42
N ILE A 387 45.44 -39.76 -29.70
CA ILE A 387 45.22 -38.44 -29.09
C ILE A 387 43.87 -37.87 -29.57
N ASP A 388 43.55 -38.00 -30.86
CA ASP A 388 42.31 -37.49 -31.45
C ASP A 388 41.08 -38.24 -30.94
N LEU A 389 41.14 -39.58 -30.83
CA LEU A 389 40.07 -40.36 -30.19
C LEU A 389 39.85 -39.91 -28.74
N ARG A 390 40.91 -39.74 -27.95
CA ARG A 390 40.81 -39.22 -26.57
C ARG A 390 40.33 -37.79 -26.48
N THR A 391 40.61 -36.97 -27.50
CA THR A 391 40.12 -35.59 -27.59
C THR A 391 38.61 -35.62 -27.80
N GLN A 392 38.11 -36.44 -28.73
CA GLN A 392 36.68 -36.64 -28.95
C GLN A 392 35.96 -37.22 -27.72
N GLU A 393 36.53 -38.23 -27.05
CA GLU A 393 35.99 -38.78 -25.79
C GLU A 393 35.89 -37.70 -24.70
N ALA A 394 36.90 -36.82 -24.59
CA ALA A 394 36.90 -35.71 -23.63
C ALA A 394 35.90 -34.60 -24.02
N GLU A 395 35.78 -34.25 -25.30
CA GLU A 395 34.79 -33.29 -25.79
C GLU A 395 33.35 -33.82 -25.58
N GLU A 396 33.10 -35.11 -25.84
CA GLU A 396 31.81 -35.73 -25.50
C GLU A 396 31.53 -35.71 -24.00
N HIS A 397 32.55 -35.91 -23.14
CA HIS A 397 32.42 -35.80 -21.69
C HIS A 397 32.08 -34.36 -21.24
N VAL A 398 32.63 -33.33 -21.90
CA VAL A 398 32.26 -31.92 -21.65
C VAL A 398 30.76 -31.71 -21.94
N ILE A 399 30.25 -32.24 -23.05
CA ILE A 399 28.84 -32.10 -23.45
C ILE A 399 27.90 -32.90 -22.55
N LYS A 400 28.21 -34.18 -22.30
CA LYS A 400 27.29 -35.14 -21.67
C LYS A 400 27.32 -35.10 -20.13
N VAL A 401 28.38 -34.57 -19.53
CA VAL A 401 28.59 -34.58 -18.07
C VAL A 401 28.84 -33.18 -17.55
N ILE A 402 29.93 -32.52 -17.96
CA ILE A 402 30.39 -31.28 -17.32
C ILE A 402 29.40 -30.12 -17.51
N GLY A 403 28.86 -29.94 -18.72
CA GLY A 403 27.84 -28.92 -18.99
C GLY A 403 26.57 -29.11 -18.14
N PRO A 404 25.92 -30.28 -18.17
CA PRO A 404 24.78 -30.61 -17.31
C PRO A 404 25.05 -30.47 -15.81
N GLU A 405 26.22 -30.91 -15.32
CA GLU A 405 26.61 -30.73 -13.91
C GLU A 405 26.78 -29.24 -13.54
N ALA A 406 27.37 -28.44 -14.42
CA ALA A 406 27.52 -27.00 -14.21
C ALA A 406 26.16 -26.28 -14.21
N TYR A 407 25.24 -26.66 -15.11
CA TYR A 407 23.86 -26.17 -15.13
C TYR A 407 23.14 -26.51 -13.82
N ALA A 408 23.11 -27.80 -13.45
CA ALA A 408 22.40 -28.27 -12.26
C ALA A 408 22.93 -27.58 -10.99
N LYS A 409 24.25 -27.52 -10.83
CA LYS A 409 24.89 -26.81 -9.72
C LYS A 409 24.48 -25.34 -9.67
N ARG A 410 24.45 -24.64 -10.81
CA ARG A 410 24.08 -23.21 -10.82
C ARG A 410 22.59 -23.02 -10.51
N ARG A 411 21.71 -23.90 -11.00
CA ARG A 411 20.28 -23.90 -10.65
C ARG A 411 20.08 -24.10 -9.15
N ASP A 412 20.82 -25.04 -8.55
CA ASP A 412 20.79 -25.31 -7.12
C ASP A 412 21.31 -24.11 -6.30
N GLU A 413 22.29 -23.35 -6.80
CA GLU A 413 22.72 -22.07 -6.20
C GLU A 413 21.59 -21.02 -6.21
N TYR A 414 20.89 -20.82 -7.34
CA TYR A 414 19.72 -19.93 -7.41
C TYR A 414 18.59 -20.37 -6.47
N LEU A 415 18.27 -21.66 -6.45
CA LEU A 415 17.22 -22.24 -5.60
C LEU A 415 17.54 -22.07 -4.11
N THR A 416 18.76 -22.43 -3.70
CA THR A 416 19.23 -22.28 -2.32
C THR A 416 19.20 -20.81 -1.89
N PHE A 417 19.60 -19.89 -2.78
CA PHE A 417 19.58 -18.46 -2.50
C PHE A 417 18.15 -17.92 -2.31
N PHE A 418 17.21 -18.31 -3.19
CA PHE A 418 15.84 -17.83 -3.12
C PHE A 418 15.09 -18.37 -1.88
N GLN A 419 15.34 -19.63 -1.54
CA GLN A 419 14.86 -20.24 -0.29
C GLN A 419 15.46 -19.57 0.95
N LEU A 420 16.76 -19.24 0.94
CA LEU A 420 17.43 -18.51 2.02
C LEU A 420 16.82 -17.12 2.24
N MET A 421 16.42 -16.44 1.16
CA MET A 421 15.73 -15.15 1.19
C MET A 421 14.22 -15.28 1.41
N ASN A 422 13.69 -16.48 1.68
CA ASN A 422 12.27 -16.75 1.89
C ASN A 422 11.38 -16.17 0.77
N TYR A 423 11.79 -16.36 -0.48
CA TYR A 423 11.05 -15.98 -1.69
C TYR A 423 10.71 -14.48 -1.80
N ASP A 424 11.54 -13.61 -1.20
CA ASP A 424 11.34 -12.16 -1.16
C ASP A 424 11.24 -11.54 -2.57
N PRO A 425 10.23 -10.68 -2.86
CA PRO A 425 10.05 -10.09 -4.19
C PRO A 425 11.21 -9.18 -4.64
N ALA A 426 12.07 -8.73 -3.73
CA ALA A 426 13.29 -8.01 -4.07
C ALA A 426 14.36 -8.86 -4.75
N THR A 427 14.24 -10.19 -4.74
CA THR A 427 15.34 -11.09 -5.10
C THR A 427 15.81 -10.92 -6.54
N LEU A 428 14.90 -10.79 -7.52
CA LEU A 428 15.27 -10.59 -8.93
C LEU A 428 16.00 -9.25 -9.14
N ALA A 429 15.33 -8.15 -8.79
CA ALA A 429 15.90 -6.82 -8.95
C ALA A 429 17.24 -6.64 -8.20
N ALA A 430 17.41 -7.30 -7.05
CA ALA A 430 18.67 -7.31 -6.32
C ALA A 430 19.78 -8.09 -7.04
N LEU A 431 19.46 -9.21 -7.72
CA LEU A 431 20.41 -9.95 -8.56
C LEU A 431 20.81 -9.17 -9.80
N ASP A 432 19.83 -8.63 -10.53
CA ASP A 432 20.04 -7.87 -11.77
C ASP A 432 20.89 -6.63 -11.51
N LEU A 433 20.62 -5.90 -10.43
CA LEU A 433 21.39 -4.73 -10.01
C LEU A 433 22.85 -5.05 -9.68
N CYS A 434 23.21 -6.30 -9.39
CA CYS A 434 24.54 -6.69 -8.90
C CYS A 434 25.27 -7.76 -9.74
N ASP A 435 24.88 -7.91 -11.02
CA ASP A 435 25.45 -8.90 -11.96
C ASP A 435 25.41 -10.34 -11.39
N HIS A 436 24.25 -10.74 -10.83
CA HIS A 436 23.95 -12.05 -10.23
C HIS A 436 24.90 -12.48 -9.10
N ASN A 437 25.45 -11.51 -8.37
CA ASN A 437 26.27 -11.76 -7.18
C ASN A 437 25.40 -11.99 -5.94
N PHE A 438 25.06 -13.25 -5.67
CA PHE A 438 24.23 -13.68 -4.53
C PHE A 438 24.58 -13.00 -3.18
N LYS A 439 25.87 -12.78 -2.87
CA LYS A 439 26.29 -12.14 -1.59
C LYS A 439 26.06 -10.64 -1.53
N THR A 440 25.96 -9.99 -2.70
CA THR A 440 25.58 -8.58 -2.80
C THR A 440 24.06 -8.46 -2.82
N ALA A 441 23.38 -9.31 -3.59
CA ALA A 441 21.92 -9.39 -3.62
C ALA A 441 21.33 -9.66 -2.23
N GLU A 442 21.87 -10.60 -1.46
CA GLU A 442 21.50 -10.86 -0.05
C GLU A 442 21.48 -9.57 0.79
N LYS A 443 22.53 -8.75 0.70
CA LYS A 443 22.61 -7.48 1.45
C LYS A 443 21.60 -6.45 0.97
N ILE A 444 21.34 -6.39 -0.34
CA ILE A 444 20.34 -5.50 -0.93
C ILE A 444 18.94 -5.89 -0.43
N ILE A 445 18.60 -7.18 -0.45
CA ILE A 445 17.32 -7.70 0.05
C ILE A 445 17.15 -7.39 1.54
N LEU A 446 18.18 -7.62 2.37
CA LEU A 446 18.15 -7.26 3.79
C LEU A 446 17.99 -5.75 4.04
N MET A 447 18.43 -4.89 3.10
CA MET A 447 18.14 -3.44 3.14
C MET A 447 16.70 -3.13 2.72
N VAL A 448 16.17 -3.78 1.68
CA VAL A 448 14.77 -3.64 1.25
C VAL A 448 13.80 -4.08 2.34
N GLN A 449 14.08 -5.16 3.05
CA GLN A 449 13.28 -5.63 4.20
C GLN A 449 13.21 -4.59 5.34
N GLN A 450 14.25 -3.77 5.51
CA GLN A 450 14.27 -2.64 6.47
C GLN A 450 13.64 -1.36 5.91
N ALA A 451 13.67 -1.19 4.58
CA ALA A 451 13.22 -0.01 3.86
C ALA A 451 12.46 -0.41 2.57
N PRO A 452 11.19 -0.86 2.67
CA PRO A 452 10.48 -1.52 1.55
C PRO A 452 10.35 -0.69 0.28
N ASN A 453 10.36 0.65 0.36
CA ASN A 453 10.30 1.50 -0.83
C ASN A 453 11.57 1.40 -1.70
N LEU A 454 12.67 0.84 -1.19
CA LEU A 454 13.86 0.50 -1.99
C LEU A 454 13.55 -0.50 -3.12
N LEU A 455 12.51 -1.34 -3.00
CA LEU A 455 12.13 -2.28 -4.07
C LEU A 455 11.93 -1.56 -5.41
N ASN A 456 11.15 -0.47 -5.39
CA ASN A 456 10.89 0.35 -6.57
C ASN A 456 12.13 1.09 -7.09
N PHE A 457 13.17 1.26 -6.25
CA PHE A 457 14.42 1.90 -6.63
C PHE A 457 15.40 0.90 -7.25
N ILE A 458 15.52 -0.32 -6.70
CA ILE A 458 16.39 -1.36 -7.27
C ILE A 458 15.82 -1.97 -8.56
N ALA A 459 14.49 -2.00 -8.70
CA ALA A 459 13.80 -2.47 -9.91
C ALA A 459 13.67 -1.40 -11.02
N HIS A 460 14.35 -0.26 -10.89
CA HIS A 460 14.26 0.85 -11.84
C HIS A 460 15.44 0.82 -12.82
N ASP A 461 15.19 0.56 -14.11
CA ASP A 461 16.19 0.42 -15.19
C ASP A 461 17.31 1.49 -15.21
N GLY A 462 17.00 2.72 -14.77
CA GLY A 462 17.95 3.82 -14.69
C GLY A 462 18.99 3.73 -13.55
N VAL A 463 18.79 2.84 -12.56
CA VAL A 463 19.61 2.71 -11.35
C VAL A 463 20.73 1.70 -11.56
N LYS A 464 21.95 2.11 -11.25
CA LYS A 464 23.14 1.26 -11.26
C LYS A 464 23.60 0.98 -9.84
N LEU A 465 24.30 -0.14 -9.63
CA LEU A 465 24.87 -0.53 -8.33
C LEU A 465 25.66 0.59 -7.64
N GLN A 466 26.38 1.41 -8.43
CA GLN A 466 27.13 2.56 -7.93
C GLN A 466 26.24 3.65 -7.31
N GLN A 467 25.08 3.93 -7.92
CA GLN A 467 24.10 4.91 -7.42
C GLN A 467 23.36 4.34 -6.21
N PHE A 468 22.98 3.06 -6.24
CA PHE A 468 22.41 2.38 -5.07
C PHE A 468 23.35 2.46 -3.87
N ASN A 469 24.60 2.03 -4.05
CA ASN A 469 25.62 2.07 -3.00
C ASN A 469 25.79 3.49 -2.44
N LEU A 470 25.90 4.51 -3.31
CA LEU A 470 26.02 5.90 -2.90
C LEU A 470 24.79 6.40 -2.11
N CYS A 471 23.57 6.09 -2.56
CA CYS A 471 22.36 6.42 -1.81
C CYS A 471 22.35 5.77 -0.43
N THR A 472 22.77 4.49 -0.32
CA THR A 472 22.79 3.76 0.96
C THR A 472 23.99 4.08 1.86
N SER A 473 25.05 4.70 1.34
CA SER A 473 26.20 5.15 2.15
C SER A 473 26.00 6.56 2.71
N GLU A 474 25.44 7.46 1.91
CA GLU A 474 25.26 8.87 2.30
C GLU A 474 23.93 9.15 2.99
N LEU A 475 22.89 8.33 2.79
CA LEU A 475 21.58 8.50 3.42
C LEU A 475 21.24 7.34 4.38
N PRO A 476 20.75 7.61 5.60
CA PRO A 476 20.20 6.58 6.47
C PRO A 476 19.04 5.84 5.79
N LEU A 477 18.97 4.51 5.91
CA LEU A 477 17.94 3.69 5.26
C LEU A 477 16.50 4.16 5.58
N ALA A 478 16.25 4.62 6.81
CA ALA A 478 14.96 5.18 7.20
C ALA A 478 14.62 6.48 6.44
N THR A 479 15.58 7.39 6.29
CA THR A 479 15.45 8.63 5.51
C THR A 479 15.21 8.31 4.04
N LEU A 480 15.99 7.38 3.47
CA LEU A 480 15.88 6.93 2.08
C LEU A 480 14.52 6.28 1.79
N ASN A 481 14.02 5.45 2.72
CA ASN A 481 12.69 4.85 2.63
C ASN A 481 11.57 5.90 2.58
N ILE A 482 11.70 6.98 3.35
CA ILE A 482 10.72 8.08 3.34
C ILE A 482 10.85 8.93 2.07
N LEU A 483 12.07 9.26 1.65
CA LEU A 483 12.34 10.03 0.43
C LEU A 483 11.74 9.35 -0.81
N LEU A 484 11.82 8.03 -0.92
CA LEU A 484 11.23 7.25 -2.01
C LEU A 484 9.68 7.26 -2.04
N THR A 485 9.01 7.76 -1.00
CA THR A 485 7.56 8.07 -1.05
C THR A 485 7.26 9.49 -1.53
N GLN A 486 8.26 10.37 -1.51
CA GLN A 486 8.12 11.81 -1.77
C GLN A 486 8.60 12.16 -3.17
N ILE A 487 9.75 11.65 -3.58
CA ILE A 487 10.39 11.88 -4.88
C ILE A 487 10.45 10.60 -5.72
N THR A 488 10.53 10.74 -7.04
CA THR A 488 10.68 9.61 -7.97
C THR A 488 12.12 9.07 -7.99
N CYS A 489 12.29 7.88 -8.56
CA CYS A 489 13.61 7.28 -8.78
C CYS A 489 14.52 8.20 -9.62
N ASP A 490 14.02 8.79 -10.71
CA ASP A 490 14.77 9.77 -11.53
C ASP A 490 15.19 11.04 -10.76
N GLU A 491 14.32 11.52 -9.87
CA GLU A 491 14.62 12.66 -9.00
C GLU A 491 15.71 12.30 -7.99
N LEU A 492 15.66 11.10 -7.40
CA LEU A 492 16.71 10.59 -6.51
C LEU A 492 18.03 10.33 -7.26
N ILE A 493 17.99 9.73 -8.45
CA ILE A 493 19.15 9.53 -9.34
C ILE A 493 19.81 10.88 -9.66
N SER A 494 19.01 11.94 -9.84
CA SER A 494 19.53 13.29 -10.06
C SER A 494 20.29 13.82 -8.83
N PHE A 495 19.82 13.54 -7.61
CA PHE A 495 20.60 13.84 -6.40
C PHE A 495 21.81 12.91 -6.22
N ALA A 496 21.72 11.63 -6.60
CA ALA A 496 22.81 10.66 -6.60
C ALA A 496 23.92 10.92 -7.66
N ALA A 497 23.93 12.12 -8.26
CA ALA A 497 25.05 12.59 -9.08
C ALA A 497 26.29 12.96 -8.24
N SER A 498 26.12 13.26 -6.95
CA SER A 498 27.23 13.40 -5.99
C SER A 498 26.75 13.19 -4.54
N ASP A 499 27.71 12.83 -3.68
CA ASP A 499 27.59 12.82 -2.22
C ASP A 499 27.02 14.15 -1.67
N LEU A 500 27.56 15.29 -2.12
CA LEU A 500 27.13 16.62 -1.70
C LEU A 500 25.67 16.92 -2.08
N CYS A 501 25.17 16.37 -3.19
CA CYS A 501 23.76 16.51 -3.57
C CYS A 501 22.83 15.63 -2.70
N LEU A 502 23.28 14.47 -2.24
CA LEU A 502 22.52 13.63 -1.30
C LEU A 502 22.47 14.26 0.10
N HIS A 503 23.58 14.81 0.60
CA HIS A 503 23.61 15.58 1.84
C HIS A 503 22.67 16.81 1.79
N LEU A 504 22.60 17.49 0.64
CA LEU A 504 21.61 18.55 0.43
C LEU A 504 20.17 17.98 0.49
N LEU A 505 19.89 16.86 -0.16
CA LEU A 505 18.57 16.20 -0.10
C LEU A 505 18.17 15.81 1.34
N GLU A 506 19.10 15.28 2.13
CA GLU A 506 18.87 14.98 3.56
C GLU A 506 18.57 16.25 4.36
N THR A 507 19.31 17.33 4.10
CA THR A 507 19.08 18.65 4.74
C THR A 507 17.68 19.19 4.40
N LEU A 508 17.29 19.13 3.12
CA LEU A 508 15.95 19.55 2.66
C LEU A 508 14.84 18.71 3.30
N HIS A 509 15.04 17.40 3.45
CA HIS A 509 14.11 16.51 4.14
C HIS A 509 13.98 16.87 5.63
N THR A 510 15.12 17.04 6.31
CA THR A 510 15.20 17.37 7.74
C THR A 510 14.53 18.72 8.06
N ASP A 511 14.73 19.72 7.21
CA ASP A 511 14.11 21.04 7.34
C ASP A 511 12.63 21.08 6.89
N ASN A 512 12.04 19.93 6.54
CA ASN A 512 10.64 19.79 6.10
C ASN A 512 10.31 20.67 4.87
N VAL A 513 11.24 20.75 3.92
CA VAL A 513 11.03 21.48 2.67
C VAL A 513 9.88 20.86 1.86
N PRO A 514 8.95 21.66 1.31
CA PRO A 514 7.86 21.14 0.49
C PRO A 514 8.36 20.25 -0.65
N VAL A 515 7.78 19.06 -0.79
CA VAL A 515 8.15 18.06 -1.79
C VAL A 515 8.23 18.65 -3.20
N LEU A 516 7.27 19.51 -3.58
CA LEU A 516 7.27 20.20 -4.87
C LEU A 516 8.55 21.02 -5.12
N HIS A 517 9.14 21.63 -4.09
CA HIS A 517 10.37 22.40 -4.21
C HIS A 517 11.60 21.48 -4.36
N MET A 518 11.61 20.32 -3.68
CA MET A 518 12.65 19.30 -3.87
C MET A 518 12.64 18.75 -5.30
N LYS A 519 11.45 18.45 -5.84
CA LYS A 519 11.25 18.03 -7.25
C LYS A 519 11.72 19.08 -8.25
N GLN A 520 11.35 20.34 -8.03
CA GLN A 520 11.82 21.47 -8.82
C GLN A 520 13.35 21.62 -8.78
N LEU A 521 14.00 21.31 -7.67
CA LEU A 521 15.46 21.36 -7.57
C LEU A 521 16.15 20.18 -8.28
N ALA A 522 15.59 18.97 -8.21
CA ALA A 522 16.15 17.79 -8.89
C ALA A 522 16.36 18.02 -10.40
N THR A 523 15.38 18.70 -11.04
CA THR A 523 15.41 19.03 -12.47
C THR A 523 16.36 20.19 -12.84
N ARG A 524 17.01 20.85 -11.87
CA ARG A 524 17.92 21.97 -12.16
C ARG A 524 19.34 21.51 -12.52
N PRO A 525 19.95 22.11 -13.57
CA PRO A 525 21.33 21.81 -13.95
C PRO A 525 22.36 22.45 -13.00
N ASP A 526 22.01 23.54 -12.31
CA ASP A 526 22.89 24.29 -11.42
C ASP A 526 22.80 23.85 -9.94
N ARG A 527 22.11 22.74 -9.63
CA ARG A 527 21.90 22.26 -8.25
C ARG A 527 23.19 22.11 -7.43
N LEU A 528 24.30 21.75 -8.08
CA LEU A 528 25.63 21.61 -7.46
C LEU A 528 26.16 22.92 -6.83
N VAL A 529 25.69 24.09 -7.29
CA VAL A 529 26.05 25.40 -6.74
C VAL A 529 25.55 25.56 -5.30
N TYR A 530 24.53 24.80 -4.90
CA TYR A 530 23.84 24.95 -3.61
C TYR A 530 24.30 23.96 -2.53
N CYS A 531 25.29 23.10 -2.84
CA CYS A 531 25.71 22.01 -1.95
C CYS A 531 26.89 22.34 -1.01
N ASP A 532 27.39 23.58 -0.97
CA ASP A 532 28.31 24.00 0.09
C ASP A 532 27.59 23.92 1.45
N PRO A 533 28.16 23.31 2.51
CA PRO A 533 27.41 23.06 3.75
C PRO A 533 26.83 24.29 4.45
N GLN A 534 27.49 25.44 4.39
CA GLN A 534 26.98 26.68 5.00
C GLN A 534 25.91 27.33 4.11
N PHE A 535 26.07 27.24 2.79
CA PHE A 535 25.06 27.65 1.83
C PHE A 535 23.81 26.79 1.92
N ALA A 536 23.97 25.47 1.96
CA ALA A 536 22.91 24.46 1.93
C ALA A 536 21.92 24.64 3.09
N ALA A 537 22.42 24.82 4.32
CA ALA A 537 21.59 25.01 5.52
C ALA A 537 20.80 26.33 5.52
N ASP A 538 21.31 27.40 4.89
CA ASP A 538 20.53 28.64 4.72
C ASP A 538 19.57 28.56 3.51
N TYR A 539 19.93 27.77 2.50
CA TYR A 539 19.15 27.55 1.29
C TYR A 539 17.94 26.65 1.53
N SER A 540 18.08 25.57 2.32
CA SER A 540 16.98 24.70 2.75
C SER A 540 15.92 25.47 3.53
N LEU A 541 16.33 26.27 4.52
CA LEU A 541 15.45 27.14 5.30
C LEU A 541 14.76 28.25 4.49
N LEU A 542 15.31 28.63 3.33
CA LEU A 542 14.61 29.45 2.33
C LEU A 542 13.64 28.63 1.48
N MET A 543 14.03 27.41 1.07
CA MET A 543 13.19 26.49 0.31
C MET A 543 11.93 26.04 1.06
N VAL A 544 11.87 26.12 2.40
CA VAL A 544 10.62 25.97 3.16
C VAL A 544 9.55 26.98 2.71
N HIS A 545 9.95 28.16 2.22
CA HIS A 545 9.03 29.26 1.91
C HIS A 545 8.99 29.66 0.43
N TYR A 546 10.08 29.47 -0.32
CA TYR A 546 10.25 29.94 -1.69
C TYR A 546 10.68 28.81 -2.64
N THR A 547 10.30 28.88 -3.91
CA THR A 547 10.76 27.92 -4.92
C THR A 547 12.23 28.16 -5.29
N PRO A 548 12.96 27.15 -5.81
CA PRO A 548 14.33 27.33 -6.32
C PRO A 548 14.48 28.49 -7.31
N VAL A 549 13.48 28.70 -8.18
CA VAL A 549 13.46 29.79 -9.16
C VAL A 549 13.36 31.16 -8.49
N GLN A 550 12.50 31.30 -7.48
CA GLN A 550 12.38 32.54 -6.70
C GLN A 550 13.66 32.83 -5.92
N ILE A 551 14.28 31.81 -5.32
CA ILE A 551 15.54 31.99 -4.58
C ILE A 551 16.66 32.41 -5.53
N SER A 552 16.77 31.83 -6.73
CA SER A 552 17.72 32.26 -7.76
C SER A 552 17.57 33.76 -8.09
N GLN A 553 16.34 34.22 -8.39
CA GLN A 553 16.06 35.63 -8.69
C GLN A 553 16.40 36.56 -7.51
N LEU A 554 16.10 36.13 -6.28
CA LEU A 554 16.41 36.85 -5.06
C LEU A 554 17.94 36.93 -4.82
N ILE A 555 18.69 35.87 -5.12
CA ILE A 555 20.16 35.85 -5.04
C ILE A 555 20.75 36.84 -6.04
N ASP A 556 20.27 36.89 -7.28
CA ASP A 556 20.78 37.83 -8.28
C ASP A 556 20.61 39.30 -7.82
N LEU A 557 19.44 39.63 -7.27
CA LEU A 557 19.09 40.96 -6.74
C LEU A 557 19.73 41.31 -5.38
N THR A 558 20.29 40.34 -4.65
CA THR A 558 20.89 40.61 -3.34
C THR A 558 22.31 41.18 -3.51
N PRO A 559 22.66 42.33 -2.90
CA PRO A 559 24.00 42.89 -3.00
C PRO A 559 25.06 42.00 -2.33
N GLY A 560 26.29 42.03 -2.84
CA GLY A 560 27.46 41.44 -2.17
C GLY A 560 27.87 42.21 -0.92
N GLY A 561 28.59 41.55 0.00
CA GLY A 561 29.03 42.13 1.27
C GLY A 561 29.66 41.10 2.20
N ALA A 562 29.63 41.36 3.50
CA ALA A 562 30.27 40.52 4.52
C ALA A 562 29.54 39.19 4.79
N ASN A 563 28.25 39.09 4.43
CA ASN A 563 27.45 37.87 4.58
C ASN A 563 27.22 37.22 3.21
N THR A 564 26.99 35.90 3.19
CA THR A 564 26.52 35.24 1.97
C THR A 564 25.15 35.79 1.57
N LYS A 565 24.86 35.83 0.26
CA LYS A 565 23.58 36.37 -0.24
C LYS A 565 22.38 35.59 0.32
N VAL A 566 22.51 34.27 0.47
CA VAL A 566 21.48 33.39 1.04
C VAL A 566 21.23 33.71 2.52
N HIS A 567 22.28 33.96 3.31
CA HIS A 567 22.14 34.36 4.71
C HIS A 567 21.38 35.69 4.87
N VAL A 568 21.69 36.67 4.02
CA VAL A 568 20.97 37.95 3.94
C VAL A 568 19.50 37.71 3.61
N LEU A 569 19.22 36.91 2.58
CA LEU A 569 17.84 36.55 2.20
C LEU A 569 17.09 35.84 3.33
N ARG A 570 17.75 34.93 4.08
CA ARG A 570 17.16 34.24 5.23
C ARG A 570 16.71 35.22 6.32
N MET A 571 17.50 36.26 6.60
CA MET A 571 17.13 37.32 7.55
C MET A 571 16.00 38.23 7.04
N LEU A 572 15.92 38.47 5.73
CA LEU A 572 14.92 39.36 5.12
C LEU A 572 13.60 38.65 4.78
N ARG A 573 13.63 37.34 4.52
CA ARG A 573 12.46 36.49 4.22
C ARG A 573 11.26 36.74 5.15
N PRO A 574 11.38 36.75 6.49
CA PRO A 574 10.22 37.00 7.36
C PRO A 574 9.67 38.43 7.27
N LYS A 575 10.41 39.38 6.68
CA LYS A 575 10.01 40.80 6.57
C LYS A 575 9.06 41.05 5.42
N ALA A 576 9.13 40.24 4.37
CA ALA A 576 8.18 40.23 3.26
C ALA A 576 6.97 39.31 3.54
N ALA A 577 5.82 39.60 2.94
CA ALA A 577 4.66 38.70 2.98
C ALA A 577 4.81 37.54 1.99
N ALA A 578 5.32 37.80 0.79
CA ALA A 578 5.62 36.81 -0.24
C ALA A 578 6.96 37.09 -0.95
N ALA A 579 7.44 36.12 -1.74
CA ALA A 579 8.67 36.27 -2.54
C ALA A 579 8.62 37.51 -3.47
N ALA A 580 7.48 37.78 -4.09
CA ALA A 580 7.29 38.93 -4.99
C ALA A 580 7.45 40.29 -4.27
N ASP A 581 7.06 40.37 -3.00
CA ASP A 581 7.26 41.57 -2.19
C ASP A 581 8.74 41.79 -1.89
N LEU A 582 9.48 40.70 -1.59
CA LEU A 582 10.92 40.77 -1.38
C LEU A 582 11.68 41.08 -2.68
N ILE A 583 11.28 40.52 -3.82
CA ILE A 583 11.83 40.87 -5.14
C ILE A 583 11.62 42.37 -5.43
N THR A 584 10.43 42.90 -5.18
CA THR A 584 10.13 44.33 -5.37
C THR A 584 10.98 45.20 -4.44
N CYS A 585 11.13 44.79 -3.18
CA CYS A 585 12.01 45.44 -2.21
C CYS A 585 13.46 45.45 -2.68
N LEU A 586 14.03 44.28 -3.04
CA LEU A 586 15.43 44.16 -3.46
C LEU A 586 15.72 44.94 -4.74
N THR A 587 14.87 44.83 -5.76
CA THR A 587 14.97 45.61 -7.01
C THR A 587 15.00 47.12 -6.73
N LEU A 588 14.18 47.61 -5.80
CA LEU A 588 14.19 49.02 -5.43
C LEU A 588 15.46 49.40 -4.66
N THR A 589 15.90 48.57 -3.70
CA THR A 589 17.12 48.84 -2.93
C THR A 589 18.39 48.77 -3.77
N ASP A 590 18.44 47.91 -4.80
CA ASP A 590 19.53 47.84 -5.78
C ASP A 590 19.55 49.10 -6.66
N ARG A 591 18.39 49.52 -7.21
CA ARG A 591 18.25 50.83 -7.89
C ARG A 591 18.70 52.00 -7.00
N MET A 592 18.50 51.92 -5.68
CA MET A 592 18.97 52.91 -4.69
C MET A 592 20.44 52.73 -4.27
N ARG A 593 21.14 51.68 -4.72
CA ARG A 593 22.51 51.28 -4.31
C ARG A 593 22.68 51.08 -2.80
N TRP A 594 21.72 50.41 -2.16
CA TRP A 594 21.88 49.95 -0.78
C TRP A 594 22.81 48.73 -0.74
N ASN A 595 23.77 48.72 0.19
CA ASN A 595 24.60 47.55 0.45
C ASN A 595 23.92 46.61 1.48
N GLN A 596 24.52 45.45 1.75
CA GLN A 596 23.99 44.50 2.74
C GLN A 596 23.74 45.13 4.11
N ASP A 597 24.65 45.95 4.63
CA ASP A 597 24.53 46.53 5.98
C ASP A 597 23.29 47.42 6.10
N ILE A 598 23.07 48.31 5.12
CA ILE A 598 21.91 49.20 5.07
C ILE A 598 20.62 48.37 4.94
N LEU A 599 20.62 47.38 4.05
CA LEU A 599 19.48 46.52 3.79
C LEU A 599 19.06 45.75 5.06
N LEU A 600 20.02 45.17 5.79
CA LEU A 600 19.77 44.45 7.03
C LEU A 600 19.36 45.38 8.18
N GLN A 601 19.99 46.55 8.32
CA GLN A 601 19.64 47.54 9.34
C GLN A 601 18.21 48.06 9.14
N GLU A 602 17.86 48.43 7.90
CA GLU A 602 16.61 49.14 7.60
C GLU A 602 15.42 48.19 7.36
N ILE A 603 15.60 47.11 6.59
CA ILE A 603 14.51 46.15 6.33
C ILE A 603 14.45 45.07 7.43
N GLY A 604 15.59 44.63 7.95
CA GLY A 604 15.64 43.62 9.03
C GLY A 604 15.03 44.09 10.36
N SER A 605 14.97 45.41 10.60
CA SER A 605 14.31 45.99 11.78
C SER A 605 12.78 46.13 11.64
N LEU A 606 12.21 45.84 10.47
CA LEU A 606 10.75 45.90 10.27
C LEU A 606 10.00 44.77 10.98
N ALA A 607 8.73 45.02 11.27
CA ALA A 607 7.78 43.95 11.60
C ALA A 607 7.59 43.01 10.40
N ASN A 608 7.32 41.73 10.69
CA ASN A 608 7.22 40.68 9.69
C ASN A 608 5.99 40.83 8.76
N GLY A 609 6.03 40.18 7.58
CA GLY A 609 4.87 40.06 6.69
C GLY A 609 4.45 41.35 5.95
N ARG A 610 5.39 42.18 5.52
CA ARG A 610 5.12 43.42 4.76
C ARG A 610 4.90 43.16 3.29
N THR A 611 3.89 43.81 2.70
CA THR A 611 3.65 43.78 1.25
C THR A 611 4.60 44.72 0.51
N ALA A 612 4.72 44.54 -0.81
CA ALA A 612 5.53 45.35 -1.71
C ALA A 612 5.27 46.85 -1.50
N ILE A 613 3.98 47.26 -1.45
CA ILE A 613 3.59 48.66 -1.23
C ILE A 613 4.09 49.18 0.12
N GLN A 614 4.03 48.37 1.18
CA GLN A 614 4.52 48.77 2.51
C GLN A 614 6.05 48.90 2.55
N LEU A 615 6.78 47.97 1.91
CA LEU A 615 8.23 48.00 1.79
C LEU A 615 8.69 49.19 0.94
N THR A 616 8.07 49.40 -0.22
CA THR A 616 8.30 50.54 -1.11
C THR A 616 8.04 51.88 -0.40
N ASN A 617 6.89 52.03 0.27
CA ASN A 617 6.59 53.24 1.04
C ASN A 617 7.56 53.45 2.20
N PHE A 618 8.06 52.39 2.83
CA PHE A 618 9.10 52.48 3.85
C PHE A 618 10.43 52.94 3.25
N ILE A 619 10.91 52.33 2.16
CA ILE A 619 12.15 52.73 1.47
C ILE A 619 12.08 54.19 0.97
N TYR A 620 10.95 54.61 0.39
CA TYR A 620 10.73 56.02 0.03
C TYR A 620 10.52 56.94 1.23
N GLY A 621 9.98 56.45 2.36
CA GLY A 621 9.88 57.20 3.63
C GLY A 621 11.23 57.37 4.31
N LYS A 622 12.13 56.41 4.11
CA LYS A 622 13.56 56.37 4.41
C LYS A 622 14.36 57.22 3.39
N ARG A 623 13.89 58.46 3.22
CA ARG A 623 14.33 59.51 2.26
C ARG A 623 15.84 59.82 2.36
N LEU A 624 16.27 60.79 1.54
CA LEU A 624 17.58 61.47 1.43
C LEU A 624 18.30 61.94 2.74
N SER A 625 17.84 61.51 3.92
CA SER A 625 18.40 61.77 5.26
C SER A 625 19.30 60.64 5.79
N ILE A 626 19.22 59.41 5.27
CA ILE A 626 19.94 58.24 5.83
C ILE A 626 21.43 58.24 5.48
N PHE A 627 21.80 58.80 4.33
CA PHE A 627 23.18 58.86 3.89
C PHE A 627 23.83 60.20 4.24
N ASN A 628 25.03 60.11 4.81
CA ASN A 628 25.88 61.28 5.01
C ASN A 628 26.24 61.88 3.65
N ARG A 629 25.58 62.99 3.31
CA ARG A 629 25.73 63.69 2.03
C ARG A 629 27.17 64.09 1.74
N ASN A 630 27.98 64.32 2.77
CA ASN A 630 29.36 64.79 2.63
C ASN A 630 30.36 63.65 2.33
N THR A 631 30.05 62.40 2.68
CA THR A 631 30.95 61.24 2.50
C THR A 631 30.41 60.15 1.58
N LYS A 632 29.10 60.08 1.35
CA LYS A 632 28.42 59.12 0.46
C LYS A 632 27.57 59.84 -0.62
N PHE A 633 28.12 60.90 -1.21
CA PHE A 633 27.38 61.80 -2.10
C PHE A 633 26.84 61.09 -3.36
N ASP A 634 27.58 60.16 -3.96
CA ASP A 634 27.15 59.44 -5.18
C ASP A 634 25.89 58.60 -4.94
N ASN A 635 25.86 57.79 -3.87
CA ASN A 635 24.66 57.02 -3.48
C ASN A 635 23.47 57.95 -3.16
N TRP A 636 23.74 59.12 -2.57
CA TRP A 636 22.71 60.12 -2.29
C TRP A 636 22.12 60.74 -3.55
N VAL A 637 22.95 61.08 -4.54
CA VAL A 637 22.51 61.59 -5.85
C VAL A 637 21.74 60.52 -6.62
N ASN A 638 22.21 59.27 -6.60
CA ASN A 638 21.50 58.13 -7.18
C ASN A 638 20.10 57.94 -6.53
N THR A 639 20.01 58.04 -5.20
CA THR A 639 18.74 58.02 -4.46
C THR A 639 17.80 59.14 -4.91
N LEU A 640 18.33 60.36 -5.13
CA LEU A 640 17.55 61.49 -5.66
C LEU A 640 17.00 61.18 -7.05
N CYS A 641 17.79 60.63 -7.97
CA CYS A 641 17.34 60.32 -9.33
C CYS A 641 16.18 59.30 -9.35
N VAL A 642 16.24 58.27 -8.49
CA VAL A 642 15.13 57.31 -8.32
C VAL A 642 13.89 58.00 -7.76
N LEU A 643 14.02 58.86 -6.75
CA LEU A 643 12.88 59.61 -6.19
C LEU A 643 12.26 60.62 -7.18
N MET A 644 13.06 61.22 -8.07
CA MET A 644 12.55 62.07 -9.14
C MET A 644 11.75 61.26 -10.18
N THR A 645 12.23 60.06 -10.49
CA THR A 645 11.59 59.15 -11.47
C THR A 645 10.30 58.55 -10.91
N ASP A 646 10.31 58.07 -9.67
CA ASP A 646 9.26 57.20 -9.13
C ASP A 646 8.26 57.94 -8.23
N GLN A 647 8.65 59.08 -7.65
CA GLN A 647 7.90 59.76 -6.58
C GLN A 647 7.70 61.26 -6.82
N GLY A 648 7.95 61.77 -8.04
CA GLY A 648 7.66 63.15 -8.41
C GLY A 648 8.50 64.20 -7.69
N TYR A 649 9.70 63.84 -7.22
CA TYR A 649 10.64 64.84 -6.70
C TYR A 649 11.11 65.75 -7.82
N THR A 650 11.34 67.02 -7.51
CA THR A 650 11.83 68.02 -8.47
C THR A 650 13.08 68.72 -7.93
N VAL A 651 13.87 69.25 -8.85
CA VAL A 651 15.07 70.04 -8.53
C VAL A 651 14.95 71.38 -9.23
N THR A 652 14.89 72.46 -8.46
CA THR A 652 15.01 73.81 -9.03
C THR A 652 16.47 74.26 -8.97
N VAL A 653 16.92 74.93 -10.03
CA VAL A 653 18.28 75.47 -10.10
C VAL A 653 18.22 76.99 -9.98
N GLY A 654 18.83 77.51 -8.92
CA GLY A 654 18.88 78.93 -8.63
C GLY A 654 19.75 79.75 -9.58
N GLY A 655 19.84 81.04 -9.28
CA GLY A 655 20.73 81.98 -9.98
C GLY A 655 22.21 81.59 -9.83
N SER A 656 23.02 81.98 -10.81
CA SER A 656 24.46 81.75 -10.76
C SER A 656 25.18 82.83 -9.97
N TYR A 657 26.04 82.42 -9.03
CA TYR A 657 26.93 83.32 -8.30
C TYR A 657 28.40 83.00 -8.63
N LYS A 658 29.22 84.06 -8.72
CA LYS A 658 30.65 83.95 -9.03
C LYS A 658 31.44 83.66 -7.75
N LEU A 659 32.36 82.70 -7.81
CA LEU A 659 33.29 82.41 -6.71
C LEU A 659 34.60 83.19 -6.85
N SER A 660 35.46 83.11 -5.83
CA SER A 660 36.79 83.73 -5.76
C SER A 660 37.85 83.15 -6.72
N GLY A 661 37.45 82.33 -7.71
CA GLY A 661 38.33 81.74 -8.73
C GLY A 661 38.18 82.37 -10.11
N ASN A 662 39.15 82.10 -11.00
CA ASN A 662 39.08 82.54 -12.39
C ASN A 662 37.91 81.85 -13.11
N ASN A 663 36.89 82.64 -13.46
CA ASN A 663 35.68 82.23 -14.16
C ASN A 663 34.89 81.09 -13.50
N THR A 664 35.04 80.83 -12.20
CA THR A 664 34.27 79.77 -11.51
C THR A 664 32.92 80.30 -11.02
N PHE A 665 31.89 79.49 -11.20
CA PHE A 665 30.51 79.83 -10.86
C PHE A 665 29.83 78.67 -10.15
N GLU A 666 29.00 78.96 -9.16
CA GLU A 666 28.10 77.97 -8.57
C GLU A 666 26.63 78.35 -8.82
N ARG A 667 25.76 77.34 -8.78
CA ARG A 667 24.30 77.46 -8.74
C ARG A 667 23.78 76.54 -7.64
N GLU A 668 23.03 77.09 -6.69
CA GLU A 668 22.35 76.31 -5.66
C GLU A 668 21.19 75.52 -6.30
N CYS A 669 21.09 74.23 -5.99
CA CYS A 669 20.01 73.36 -6.43
C CYS A 669 19.19 72.92 -5.22
N ILE A 670 17.91 73.25 -5.25
CA ILE A 670 16.97 72.97 -4.16
C ILE A 670 16.06 71.81 -4.58
N ILE A 671 15.98 70.81 -3.71
CA ILE A 671 15.19 69.59 -3.94
C ILE A 671 13.84 69.75 -3.24
N TYR A 672 12.76 69.58 -3.99
CA TYR A 672 11.40 69.52 -3.46
C TYR A 672 10.82 68.12 -3.60
N ASP A 673 10.03 67.68 -2.62
CA ASP A 673 9.17 66.52 -2.79
C ASP A 673 7.88 66.87 -3.54
N ASN A 674 7.09 65.84 -3.87
CA ASN A 674 5.79 65.97 -4.56
C ASN A 674 4.77 66.84 -3.81
N GLY A 675 4.98 67.11 -2.52
CA GLY A 675 4.18 68.05 -1.72
C GLY A 675 4.69 69.48 -1.75
N GLY A 676 5.71 69.80 -2.55
CA GLY A 676 6.35 71.11 -2.61
C GLY A 676 7.25 71.45 -1.43
N ASN A 677 7.61 70.48 -0.57
CA ASN A 677 8.43 70.72 0.61
C ASN A 677 9.91 70.59 0.28
N GLU A 678 10.74 71.54 0.73
CA GLU A 678 12.20 71.42 0.60
C GLU A 678 12.72 70.20 1.38
N ARG A 679 13.53 69.35 0.73
CA ARG A 679 14.14 68.14 1.33
C ARG A 679 15.68 68.18 1.37
N GLY A 680 16.30 69.15 0.73
CA GLY A 680 17.74 69.34 0.76
C GLY A 680 18.26 70.16 -0.40
N ARG A 681 19.58 70.40 -0.35
CA ARG A 681 20.29 71.22 -1.32
C ARG A 681 21.63 70.61 -1.68
N PHE A 682 22.07 70.87 -2.90
CA PHE A 682 23.42 70.64 -3.40
C PHE A 682 23.80 71.82 -4.30
N VAL A 683 25.05 71.89 -4.77
CA VAL A 683 25.47 72.94 -5.71
C VAL A 683 26.04 72.34 -6.98
N VAL A 684 25.77 72.98 -8.12
CA VAL A 684 26.47 72.74 -9.39
C VAL A 684 27.58 73.77 -9.50
N HIS A 685 28.81 73.30 -9.67
CA HIS A 685 30.01 74.12 -9.79
C HIS A 685 30.54 74.02 -11.22
N TYR A 686 30.59 75.16 -11.90
CA TYR A 686 31.03 75.32 -13.27
C TYR A 686 32.46 75.84 -13.33
N HIS A 687 33.27 75.19 -14.16
CA HIS A 687 34.64 75.58 -14.49
C HIS A 687 34.77 75.73 -16.01
N PRO A 688 34.36 76.88 -16.59
CA PRO A 688 34.47 77.13 -18.02
C PRO A 688 35.92 76.99 -18.50
N GLY A 689 36.18 76.02 -19.38
CA GLY A 689 37.52 75.71 -19.89
C GLY A 689 38.29 74.64 -19.12
N ALA A 690 37.77 74.08 -18.02
CA ALA A 690 38.38 72.91 -17.38
C ALA A 690 38.11 71.63 -18.19
N VAL A 691 39.17 70.87 -18.44
CA VAL A 691 39.16 69.59 -19.15
C VAL A 691 39.82 68.54 -18.26
N GLN A 692 39.45 67.28 -18.43
CA GLN A 692 40.05 66.17 -17.71
C GLN A 692 41.55 66.05 -18.05
N SER A 693 42.41 65.94 -17.05
CA SER A 693 43.85 65.75 -17.22
C SER A 693 44.38 64.70 -16.23
N VAL A 694 45.63 64.27 -16.41
CA VAL A 694 46.29 63.33 -15.46
C VAL A 694 46.37 63.92 -14.05
N GLU A 695 46.58 65.23 -13.95
CA GLU A 695 46.64 65.98 -12.70
C GLU A 695 45.24 66.27 -12.11
N HIS A 696 44.22 66.33 -12.97
CA HIS A 696 42.82 66.60 -12.62
C HIS A 696 41.89 65.55 -13.25
N PRO A 697 41.88 64.29 -12.73
CA PRO A 697 41.13 63.18 -13.33
C PRO A 697 39.61 63.34 -13.26
N TYR A 698 39.10 64.31 -12.51
CA TYR A 698 37.66 64.69 -12.47
C TYR A 698 37.39 66.06 -13.12
N GLY A 699 38.35 66.58 -13.88
CA GLY A 699 38.27 67.85 -14.60
C GLY A 699 37.08 67.85 -15.57
N SER A 700 36.05 68.61 -15.23
CA SER A 700 34.80 68.69 -15.97
C SER A 700 34.31 70.13 -15.97
N GLY A 701 33.74 70.57 -17.11
CA GLY A 701 33.22 71.93 -17.24
C GLY A 701 32.08 72.26 -16.26
N ALA A 702 31.40 71.23 -15.74
CA ALA A 702 30.47 71.31 -14.63
C ALA A 702 30.47 70.00 -13.81
N HIS A 703 30.44 70.11 -12.49
CA HIS A 703 30.22 68.99 -11.56
C HIS A 703 29.24 69.38 -10.46
N ILE A 704 28.64 68.40 -9.78
CA ILE A 704 27.87 68.62 -8.56
C ILE A 704 28.64 68.19 -7.32
N LYS A 705 28.37 68.86 -6.20
CA LYS A 705 28.90 68.56 -4.87
C LYS A 705 27.87 68.91 -3.78
N PRO A 706 28.00 68.39 -2.54
CA PRO A 706 27.24 68.85 -1.38
C PRO A 706 27.38 70.36 -1.18
N HIS A 707 26.30 71.01 -0.72
CA HIS A 707 26.29 72.46 -0.47
C HIS A 707 27.39 72.90 0.50
N SER A 708 27.60 72.15 1.60
CA SER A 708 28.65 72.41 2.60
C SER A 708 29.99 71.71 2.28
N GLY A 709 30.23 71.36 1.01
CA GLY A 709 31.39 70.57 0.57
C GLY A 709 32.70 71.39 0.50
N ASN A 710 33.76 70.81 1.04
CA ASN A 710 35.14 71.31 0.98
C ASN A 710 35.94 70.68 -0.19
N LEU A 711 37.26 70.90 -0.24
CA LEU A 711 38.11 70.39 -1.33
C LEU A 711 38.13 68.85 -1.43
N THR A 712 38.04 68.13 -0.30
CA THR A 712 38.08 66.66 -0.22
C THR A 712 36.71 66.00 -0.38
N THR A 713 35.64 66.79 -0.53
CA THR A 713 34.29 66.27 -0.69
C THR A 713 34.11 65.64 -2.09
N PRO A 714 33.47 64.46 -2.23
CA PRO A 714 33.24 63.82 -3.52
C PRO A 714 32.49 64.72 -4.51
N ARG A 715 32.88 64.66 -5.78
CA ARG A 715 32.35 65.46 -6.88
C ARG A 715 31.90 64.53 -8.00
N ILE A 716 30.74 64.79 -8.59
CA ILE A 716 30.21 63.99 -9.69
C ILE A 716 30.11 64.91 -10.91
N GLY A 717 30.86 64.59 -11.97
CA GLY A 717 30.80 65.35 -13.22
C GLY A 717 29.38 65.31 -13.80
N ARG A 718 28.88 66.45 -14.30
CA ARG A 718 27.49 66.59 -14.77
C ARG A 718 27.10 65.51 -15.80
N ASP A 719 28.04 65.10 -16.63
CA ASP A 719 27.76 64.16 -17.72
C ASP A 719 27.58 62.71 -17.27
N TYR A 720 28.03 62.37 -16.05
CA TYR A 720 27.81 61.08 -15.37
C TYR A 720 26.48 61.02 -14.59
N LEU A 721 25.70 62.10 -14.56
CA LEU A 721 24.37 62.12 -13.92
C LEU A 721 23.34 61.43 -14.82
N GLN A 722 22.37 60.75 -14.19
CA GLN A 722 21.21 60.21 -14.89
C GLN A 722 20.38 61.33 -15.52
N ASP A 723 19.77 61.06 -16.68
CA ASP A 723 19.12 62.09 -17.50
C ASP A 723 18.02 62.88 -16.76
N VAL A 724 17.29 62.23 -15.84
CA VAL A 724 16.25 62.85 -15.01
C VAL A 724 16.77 64.04 -14.18
N LEU A 725 18.04 64.00 -13.74
CA LEU A 725 18.70 65.08 -13.00
C LEU A 725 19.56 65.96 -13.92
N LYS A 726 20.24 65.36 -14.91
CA LYS A 726 21.09 66.04 -15.88
C LYS A 726 20.32 67.05 -16.74
N THR A 727 19.05 66.79 -17.04
CA THR A 727 18.16 67.71 -17.77
C THR A 727 17.76 68.93 -16.95
N GLN A 728 17.60 68.81 -15.62
CA GLN A 728 17.31 69.94 -14.74
C GLN A 728 18.52 70.87 -14.57
N ILE A 729 19.74 70.34 -14.72
CA ILE A 729 20.99 71.08 -14.54
C ILE A 729 21.48 71.67 -15.88
N PRO A 730 21.53 73.01 -16.02
CA PRO A 730 22.06 73.66 -17.22
C PRO A 730 23.46 73.17 -17.63
N THR A 731 23.75 73.17 -18.93
CA THR A 731 25.08 72.81 -19.46
C THR A 731 26.12 73.93 -19.26
N LYS A 732 25.67 75.16 -19.04
CA LYS A 732 26.48 76.37 -18.89
C LYS A 732 25.89 77.26 -17.79
N LYS A 733 26.73 78.15 -17.25
CA LYS A 733 26.40 79.10 -16.18
C LYS A 733 25.18 79.97 -16.51
#